data_AF-A0A8H7XN18-F1
#
_entry.id   AF-A0A8H7XN18-F1
#
_cell.length_a   1.000
_cell.length_b   1.000
_cell.length_c   1.000
_cell.angle_alpha   90.00
_cell.angle_beta   90.00
_cell.angle_gamma   90.00
#
_symmetry.space_group_name_H-M   'P 1'
#
loop_
_entity.id
_entity.type
_entity.pdbx_description
1 polymer ?
#
loop_
_entity_poly.entity_id
_entity_poly.type
_entity_poly.pdbx_seq_one_letter_code
_entity_poly.pdbx_strand_id
1 'polypeptide(L)'
;MKQALTDQEIHNLCSKFDVEVREEASYILWCIWKERHTDRASLQDCISALVDDDDLFIALQSAHSSGIYDVIRNWKQKPLKHSVNKDASIEADIRVILSELHPTMKKLVDGEITLPIWTPDFVDSAVSSHLTNLKIPCLKGKPNLLLHDLGSFKNDPMLEKRLKNVFMPNNHTFLVNTSGSGKTRLLLEGLCENWGFYFTSLVDSSLLGSSDVQNSIQTHVPDSPRFRSVLPPPGSAGYESALKTNREIANRLFRQIFLARLIIFNSFAETMNNSIKMNQLTNRAANQDSRTYKARWLLLQLRPSFVHPQVWDIFDELSSKLSGASDSFLNGRTKTLLANVRSLCSQIDNYHPQSSPAGGNFNEISDSGSQMSTSDTAQTPLFCVLDEAQHAATQHNSSFRSDQNGAHRPILREVVKAWEGQSFGQGVFMVVAGTGISKDVVDQAMASAIMKDSRYRWCSDTGAFDHKEVQVRYLQKYLPQSLLDSNAGVRLVERIWYWLHGRYRFTAGYVSELLLNGLKRPHGLLNAYVQHFANFNVTDASMFVKQEGKEALPVLSQYKLDFSKLKKNSDMLTTIQQLTTHYLMRSVLPLTLGKDEAIYVEYGFARFVDSDTKTVAVDEPLVLLAATGWINANHRTSYKYFAKQIHLHDPSSNGFENYIAFCIDLLFSSRRRVNEVFHFSGIGYGAAPAWSSLEAELVALHRTDLDTIEESAVRHSQFFGPSVTLGTNAKSPEDTSSWLGHNSYTPICFPHISMGPDLVFVLRLSDGSLIWVVLQAKYSLGKNGTLSRPNLRKSMRSVTPSYFFLDKDGKHFSPTSYPDLVNEIHERLLGLPRRRADAGKYSLLRVVASFPADTNLKRCIDEDPDQDGHPIASLNMSLIKQITRRMSPIDFLQGLQDPLQNSGRTGKRKRRVDLGSSSQAASRATGSSKKLKLNI
;
A
#
# COMPACT_ATOMS: atom_id res chain seq x y z
N MET A 1 44.61 6.07 20.01
CA MET A 1 44.58 7.13 18.99
C MET A 1 44.24 6.48 17.66
N LYS A 2 43.32 7.05 16.87
CA LYS A 2 43.19 6.66 15.46
C LYS A 2 44.32 7.31 14.67
N GLN A 3 44.82 6.62 13.67
CA GLN A 3 45.82 7.13 12.73
C GLN A 3 45.13 8.11 11.78
N ALA A 4 45.76 9.26 11.50
CA ALA A 4 45.15 10.30 10.68
C ALA A 4 45.06 9.88 9.21
N LEU A 5 44.00 10.29 8.51
CA LEU A 5 43.78 9.96 7.10
C LEU A 5 44.91 10.47 6.20
N THR A 6 45.39 9.60 5.32
CA THR A 6 46.40 9.94 4.31
C THR A 6 45.81 10.83 3.21
N ASP A 7 46.66 11.56 2.49
CA ASP A 7 46.23 12.42 1.37
C ASP A 7 45.44 11.66 0.31
N GLN A 8 45.85 10.43 -0.03
CA GLN A 8 45.15 9.58 -0.98
C GLN A 8 43.75 9.16 -0.48
N GLU A 9 43.59 8.88 0.82
CA GLU A 9 42.29 8.54 1.40
C GLU A 9 41.36 9.75 1.43
N ILE A 10 41.87 10.94 1.77
CA ILE A 10 41.09 12.19 1.74
C ILE A 10 40.67 12.50 0.30
N HIS A 11 41.59 12.45 -0.67
CA HIS A 11 41.28 12.73 -2.07
C HIS A 11 40.27 11.72 -2.65
N ASN A 12 40.42 10.42 -2.37
CA ASN A 12 39.44 9.41 -2.80
C ASN A 12 38.05 9.64 -2.17
N LEU A 13 37.99 9.93 -0.87
CA LEU A 13 36.73 10.18 -0.14
C LEU A 13 36.03 11.47 -0.61
N CYS A 14 36.82 12.46 -1.05
CA CYS A 14 36.35 13.77 -1.48
C CYS A 14 36.14 13.88 -3.00
N SER A 15 36.54 12.90 -3.81
CA SER A 15 36.46 12.89 -5.29
C SER A 15 35.06 13.08 -5.89
N LYS A 16 34.02 13.03 -5.06
CA LYS A 16 32.60 13.26 -5.42
C LYS A 16 32.12 14.69 -5.13
N PHE A 17 32.98 15.54 -4.57
CA PHE A 17 32.69 16.91 -4.18
C PHE A 17 33.43 17.86 -5.13
N ASP A 18 32.75 18.85 -5.67
CA ASP A 18 33.35 19.87 -6.51
C ASP A 18 34.02 20.96 -5.65
N VAL A 19 35.35 21.08 -5.72
CA VAL A 19 36.09 22.09 -4.96
C VAL A 19 35.88 23.52 -5.49
N GLU A 20 35.29 23.69 -6.67
CA GLU A 20 34.88 24.99 -7.20
C GLU A 20 33.58 25.51 -6.53
N VAL A 21 32.82 24.64 -5.85
CA VAL A 21 31.62 25.00 -5.09
C VAL A 21 31.98 25.13 -3.60
N ARG A 22 31.84 26.32 -3.01
CA ARG A 22 32.28 26.59 -1.61
C ARG A 22 31.65 25.64 -0.59
N GLU A 23 30.38 25.30 -0.75
CA GLU A 23 29.64 24.38 0.13
C GLU A 23 30.21 22.96 0.03
N GLU A 24 30.51 22.47 -1.18
CA GLU A 24 31.12 21.15 -1.38
C GLU A 24 32.59 21.12 -0.93
N ALA A 25 33.35 22.17 -1.22
CA ALA A 25 34.69 22.40 -0.70
C ALA A 25 34.72 22.42 0.84
N SER A 26 33.65 22.87 1.52
CA SER A 26 33.56 22.83 2.99
C SER A 26 33.56 21.40 3.54
N TYR A 27 33.03 20.42 2.81
CA TYR A 27 33.14 18.99 3.16
C TYR A 27 34.57 18.48 2.98
N ILE A 28 35.31 18.99 1.99
CA ILE A 28 36.72 18.67 1.76
C ILE A 28 37.56 19.24 2.92
N LEU A 29 37.36 20.51 3.27
CA LEU A 29 38.00 21.17 4.41
C LEU A 29 37.69 20.44 5.73
N TRP A 30 36.43 20.10 5.96
CA TRP A 30 35.99 19.32 7.11
C TRP A 30 36.68 17.97 7.18
N CYS A 31 36.84 17.27 6.04
CA CYS A 31 37.57 16.00 6.00
C CYS A 31 39.04 16.13 6.38
N ILE A 32 39.68 17.27 6.09
CA ILE A 32 41.08 17.57 6.45
C ILE A 32 41.21 18.00 7.91
N TRP A 33 40.26 18.77 8.45
CA TRP A 33 40.36 19.38 9.78
C TRP A 33 39.78 18.53 10.92
N LYS A 34 38.78 17.67 10.68
CA LYS A 34 38.05 16.90 11.72
C LYS A 34 38.89 16.03 12.67
N GLU A 35 40.11 15.68 12.27
CA GLU A 35 41.02 14.85 13.08
C GLU A 35 42.09 15.66 13.82
N ARG A 36 42.35 16.91 13.42
CA ARG A 36 43.49 17.71 13.90
C ARG A 36 43.10 19.03 14.57
N HIS A 37 41.96 19.61 14.19
CA HIS A 37 41.38 20.85 14.74
C HIS A 37 39.98 20.58 15.28
N THR A 38 39.87 19.70 16.28
CA THR A 38 38.58 19.24 16.81
C THR A 38 37.74 20.33 17.48
N ASP A 39 38.33 21.50 17.74
CA ASP A 39 37.68 22.73 18.21
C ASP A 39 37.05 23.59 17.08
N ARG A 40 37.34 23.29 15.80
CA ARG A 40 36.97 24.11 14.63
C ARG A 40 36.54 23.32 13.40
N ALA A 41 36.20 22.05 13.59
CA ALA A 41 35.88 21.12 12.52
C ALA A 41 34.44 20.59 12.64
N SER A 42 33.49 21.46 13.02
CA SER A 42 32.13 21.28 12.51
C SER A 42 32.08 21.70 11.04
N LEU A 43 31.11 21.19 10.29
CA LEU A 43 30.91 21.62 8.91
C LEU A 43 30.60 23.13 8.83
N GLN A 44 29.86 23.66 9.80
CA GLN A 44 29.54 25.10 9.87
C GLN A 44 30.78 25.96 10.07
N ASP A 45 31.75 25.53 10.88
CA ASP A 45 33.02 26.25 11.04
C ASP A 45 33.85 26.21 9.75
N CYS A 46 33.78 25.11 8.99
CA CYS A 46 34.45 24.98 7.70
C CYS A 46 33.80 25.86 6.62
N ILE A 47 32.46 25.94 6.57
CA ILE A 47 31.71 26.87 5.72
C ILE A 47 32.10 28.30 6.06
N SER A 48 32.02 28.69 7.34
CA SER A 48 32.41 30.04 7.78
C SER A 48 33.87 30.36 7.46
N ALA A 49 34.80 29.41 7.63
CA ALA A 49 36.21 29.61 7.31
C ALA A 49 36.46 29.84 5.80
N LEU A 50 35.72 29.17 4.91
CA LEU A 50 35.83 29.38 3.45
C LEU A 50 35.10 30.64 2.95
N VAL A 51 34.22 31.22 3.77
CA VAL A 51 33.56 32.50 3.52
C VAL A 51 34.37 33.68 4.08
N ASP A 52 35.01 33.51 5.24
CA ASP A 52 35.80 34.54 5.93
C ASP A 52 37.26 34.65 5.41
N ASP A 53 37.78 33.62 4.73
CA ASP A 53 39.18 33.50 4.29
C ASP A 53 39.26 32.99 2.83
N ASP A 54 39.18 33.92 1.86
CA ASP A 54 39.30 33.59 0.43
C ASP A 54 40.66 32.95 0.07
N ASP A 55 41.73 33.32 0.79
CA ASP A 55 43.06 32.73 0.59
C ASP A 55 43.04 31.22 0.95
N LEU A 56 42.26 30.82 1.97
CA LEU A 56 42.05 29.42 2.34
C LEU A 56 41.26 28.66 1.25
N PHE A 57 40.24 29.27 0.66
CA PHE A 57 39.45 28.64 -0.41
C PHE A 57 40.31 28.39 -1.65
N ILE A 58 41.08 29.38 -2.11
CA ILE A 58 42.02 29.24 -3.24
C ILE A 58 43.09 28.18 -2.93
N ALA A 59 43.64 28.18 -1.71
CA ALA A 59 44.60 27.16 -1.29
C ALA A 59 43.98 25.75 -1.29
N LEU A 60 42.71 25.62 -0.90
CA LEU A 60 42.00 24.33 -0.87
C LEU A 60 41.73 23.78 -2.27
N GLN A 61 41.37 24.65 -3.23
CA GLN A 61 41.27 24.30 -4.66
C GLN A 61 42.61 23.78 -5.19
N SER A 62 43.71 24.48 -4.91
CA SER A 62 45.05 24.05 -5.30
C SER A 62 45.48 22.74 -4.62
N ALA A 63 45.13 22.54 -3.35
CA ALA A 63 45.45 21.33 -2.59
C ALA A 63 44.65 20.10 -3.07
N HIS A 64 43.37 20.30 -3.41
CA HIS A 64 42.50 19.23 -3.89
C HIS A 64 42.90 18.77 -5.30
N SER A 65 43.16 19.70 -6.22
CA SER A 65 43.61 19.41 -7.58
C SER A 65 44.99 18.74 -7.64
N SER A 66 45.90 19.06 -6.71
CA SER A 66 47.19 18.36 -6.59
C SER A 66 47.15 17.09 -5.72
N GLY A 67 46.05 16.85 -5.00
CA GLY A 67 45.91 15.74 -4.05
C GLY A 67 46.82 15.84 -2.81
N ILE A 68 47.29 17.03 -2.42
CA ILE A 68 48.26 17.25 -1.33
C ILE A 68 47.70 18.28 -0.35
N TYR A 69 47.32 17.85 0.87
CA TYR A 69 46.55 18.69 1.80
C TYR A 69 47.34 19.30 2.97
N ASP A 70 48.67 19.14 3.01
CA ASP A 70 49.48 19.60 4.15
C ASP A 70 49.45 21.10 4.40
N VAL A 71 49.28 21.92 3.35
CA VAL A 71 49.10 23.38 3.49
C VAL A 71 47.80 23.68 4.25
N ILE A 72 46.72 22.95 3.94
CA ILE A 72 45.40 23.10 4.55
C ILE A 72 45.38 22.57 5.99
N ARG A 73 46.03 21.42 6.25
CA ARG A 73 46.16 20.86 7.61
C ARG A 73 46.78 21.84 8.60
N ASN A 74 47.67 22.71 8.13
CA ASN A 74 48.46 23.62 8.96
C ASN A 74 48.08 25.11 8.77
N TRP A 75 46.95 25.40 8.14
CA TRP A 75 46.51 26.77 7.88
C TRP A 75 46.29 27.57 9.18
N LYS A 76 46.87 28.78 9.26
CA LYS A 76 46.80 29.65 10.44
C LYS A 76 46.01 30.91 10.11
N GLN A 77 44.72 30.92 10.46
CA GLN A 77 43.88 32.10 10.32
C GLN A 77 44.40 33.32 11.12
N LYS A 78 44.17 34.51 10.58
CA LYS A 78 44.27 35.79 11.31
C LYS A 78 43.18 35.84 12.41
N PRO A 79 43.35 36.64 13.49
CA PRO A 79 42.40 36.63 14.60
C PRO A 79 41.02 37.17 14.21
N LEU A 80 39.97 36.38 14.46
CA LEU A 80 38.57 36.78 14.34
C LEU A 80 38.27 38.03 15.18
N LYS A 81 37.88 39.14 14.53
CA LYS A 81 37.42 40.36 15.21
C LYS A 81 36.14 40.03 16.01
N HIS A 82 36.22 40.21 17.33
CA HIS A 82 35.07 39.96 18.20
C HIS A 82 34.03 41.09 18.14
N SER A 83 32.75 40.66 18.18
CA SER A 83 31.64 41.37 18.81
C SER A 83 31.25 42.75 18.24
N VAL A 84 30.59 42.73 17.07
CA VAL A 84 29.47 43.64 16.80
C VAL A 84 28.18 42.81 16.78
N ASN A 85 27.04 43.43 17.11
CA ASN A 85 25.78 42.78 17.49
C ASN A 85 25.28 41.73 16.47
N LYS A 86 25.44 40.43 16.78
CA LYS A 86 25.18 39.31 15.86
C LYS A 86 23.77 39.30 15.27
N ASP A 87 22.76 39.58 16.08
CA ASP A 87 21.36 39.60 15.63
C ASP A 87 21.10 40.71 14.61
N ALA A 88 21.84 41.83 14.68
CA ALA A 88 21.75 42.91 13.70
C ALA A 88 22.46 42.58 12.38
N SER A 89 23.53 41.77 12.41
CA SER A 89 24.15 41.22 11.21
C SER A 89 23.18 40.28 10.49
N ILE A 90 22.62 39.32 11.22
CA ILE A 90 21.67 38.34 10.67
C ILE A 90 20.42 39.02 10.11
N GLU A 91 19.90 40.05 10.78
CA GLU A 91 18.79 40.86 10.27
C GLU A 91 19.16 41.69 9.01
N ALA A 92 20.43 42.00 8.78
CA ALA A 92 20.92 42.57 7.52
C ALA A 92 21.04 41.50 6.43
N ASP A 93 21.62 40.33 6.74
CA ASP A 93 21.77 39.20 5.81
C ASP A 93 20.40 38.70 5.31
N ILE A 94 19.40 38.65 6.20
CA ILE A 94 18.00 38.35 5.84
C ILE A 94 17.48 39.36 4.82
N ARG A 95 17.78 40.65 4.95
CA ARG A 95 17.32 41.69 4.01
C ARG A 95 17.99 41.56 2.65
N VAL A 96 19.27 41.18 2.61
CA VAL A 96 19.98 40.90 1.35
C VAL A 96 19.26 39.78 0.60
N ILE A 97 19.07 38.61 1.22
CA ILE A 97 18.36 37.48 0.61
C ILE A 97 16.94 37.88 0.17
N LEU A 98 16.18 38.56 1.01
CA LEU A 98 14.82 38.99 0.65
C LEU A 98 14.80 39.99 -0.51
N SER A 99 15.84 40.82 -0.67
CA SER A 99 15.98 41.74 -1.80
C SER A 99 16.33 41.00 -3.10
N GLU A 100 17.16 39.96 -3.04
CA GLU A 100 17.52 39.09 -4.16
C GLU A 100 16.32 38.24 -4.63
N LEU A 101 15.52 37.75 -3.69
CA LEU A 101 14.30 36.99 -3.96
C LEU A 101 13.13 37.88 -4.44
N HIS A 102 13.12 39.19 -4.18
CA HIS A 102 11.95 40.03 -4.46
C HIS A 102 11.48 40.03 -5.93
N PRO A 103 12.36 40.12 -6.96
CA PRO A 103 11.93 40.15 -8.36
C PRO A 103 11.23 38.85 -8.80
N THR A 104 11.74 37.69 -8.38
CA THR A 104 11.17 36.37 -8.70
C THR A 104 9.96 36.05 -7.82
N MET A 105 9.97 36.46 -6.55
CA MET A 105 8.80 36.41 -5.66
C MET A 105 7.62 37.19 -6.26
N LYS A 106 7.88 38.36 -6.84
CA LYS A 106 6.85 39.13 -7.56
C LYS A 106 6.32 38.37 -8.77
N LYS A 107 7.17 37.79 -9.61
CA LYS A 107 6.76 36.96 -10.74
C LYS A 107 5.90 35.75 -10.33
N LEU A 108 6.24 35.10 -9.21
CA LEU A 108 5.41 34.04 -8.62
C LEU A 108 4.04 34.56 -8.19
N VAL A 109 4.01 35.67 -7.44
CA VAL A 109 2.78 36.32 -6.96
C VAL A 109 1.87 36.76 -8.10
N ASP A 110 2.43 37.36 -9.15
CA ASP A 110 1.69 37.85 -10.32
C ASP A 110 1.24 36.70 -11.25
N GLY A 111 1.84 35.51 -11.11
CA GLY A 111 1.48 34.28 -11.83
C GLY A 111 2.29 33.98 -13.09
N GLU A 112 3.42 34.66 -13.28
CA GLU A 112 4.35 34.41 -14.39
C GLU A 112 5.14 33.09 -14.21
N ILE A 113 5.30 32.62 -12.97
CA ILE A 113 5.96 31.34 -12.65
C ILE A 113 4.90 30.24 -12.55
N THR A 114 4.93 29.29 -13.48
CA THR A 114 4.06 28.11 -13.53
C THR A 114 4.88 26.83 -13.67
N LEU A 115 4.28 25.68 -13.35
CA LEU A 115 4.89 24.39 -13.67
C LEU A 115 4.96 24.22 -15.20
N PRO A 116 6.06 23.67 -15.75
CA PRO A 116 6.11 23.30 -17.16
C PRO A 116 5.03 22.25 -17.43
N ILE A 117 4.38 22.32 -18.58
CA ILE A 117 3.37 21.34 -19.00
C ILE A 117 4.08 20.14 -19.65
N TRP A 118 3.63 18.93 -19.35
CA TRP A 118 4.12 17.71 -19.97
C TRP A 118 3.52 17.57 -21.38
N THR A 119 4.38 17.23 -22.33
CA THR A 119 4.00 16.93 -23.71
C THR A 119 4.53 15.54 -24.07
N PRO A 120 3.74 14.71 -24.79
CA PRO A 120 4.16 13.38 -25.21
C PRO A 120 5.04 13.43 -26.47
N ASP A 121 6.19 12.76 -26.45
CA ASP A 121 7.16 12.81 -27.55
C ASP A 121 6.76 12.01 -28.80
N PHE A 122 5.95 10.94 -28.67
CA PHE A 122 5.76 9.92 -29.73
C PHE A 122 4.31 9.39 -29.88
N VAL A 123 3.36 10.28 -30.17
CA VAL A 123 1.93 9.96 -30.35
C VAL A 123 1.35 10.46 -31.68
N ASP A 124 0.26 9.82 -32.11
CA ASP A 124 -0.61 10.32 -33.19
C ASP A 124 -1.10 11.73 -32.85
N SER A 125 -1.17 12.60 -33.85
CA SER A 125 -1.80 13.93 -33.83
C SER A 125 -3.07 14.04 -32.97
N ALA A 126 -4.02 13.12 -33.10
CA ALA A 126 -5.29 13.17 -32.37
C ALA A 126 -5.10 12.89 -30.86
N VAL A 127 -4.28 11.90 -30.53
CA VAL A 127 -3.93 11.55 -29.14
C VAL A 127 -3.06 12.66 -28.53
N SER A 128 -2.13 13.22 -29.31
CA SER A 128 -1.30 14.36 -28.91
C SER A 128 -2.16 15.56 -28.52
N SER A 129 -3.16 15.92 -29.33
CA SER A 129 -4.06 17.02 -29.02
C SER A 129 -4.83 16.79 -27.72
N HIS A 130 -5.37 15.57 -27.51
CA HIS A 130 -6.05 15.21 -26.26
C HIS A 130 -5.12 15.35 -25.06
N LEU A 131 -3.94 14.74 -25.11
CA LEU A 131 -2.96 14.74 -24.01
C LEU A 131 -2.42 16.14 -23.69
N THR A 132 -2.18 16.98 -24.70
CA THR A 132 -1.78 18.39 -24.51
C THR A 132 -2.91 19.20 -23.87
N ASN A 133 -4.17 18.95 -24.25
CA ASN A 133 -5.33 19.64 -23.68
C ASN A 133 -5.57 19.33 -22.19
N LEU A 134 -5.07 18.19 -21.68
CA LEU A 134 -5.08 17.88 -20.25
C LEU A 134 -4.20 18.81 -19.41
N LYS A 135 -3.18 19.47 -19.99
CA LYS A 135 -2.28 20.41 -19.28
C LYS A 135 -1.60 19.81 -18.04
N ILE A 136 -1.27 18.50 -18.08
CA ILE A 136 -0.64 17.80 -16.96
C ILE A 136 0.74 18.41 -16.65
N PRO A 137 1.06 18.73 -15.38
CA PRO A 137 2.40 19.22 -15.03
C PRO A 137 3.51 18.22 -15.33
N CYS A 138 4.65 18.72 -15.82
CA CYS A 138 5.87 17.96 -16.06
C CYS A 138 6.82 18.06 -14.86
N LEU A 139 7.32 16.93 -14.38
CA LEU A 139 8.49 16.87 -13.49
C LEU A 139 9.48 15.87 -14.06
N LYS A 140 10.75 16.29 -14.25
CA LYS A 140 11.84 15.45 -14.78
C LYS A 140 11.47 14.74 -16.09
N GLY A 141 10.75 15.41 -16.99
CA GLY A 141 10.28 14.84 -18.27
C GLY A 141 9.05 13.92 -18.18
N LYS A 142 8.45 13.75 -17.00
CA LYS A 142 7.31 12.83 -16.79
C LYS A 142 6.03 13.56 -16.36
N PRO A 143 4.84 13.04 -16.71
CA PRO A 143 3.57 13.59 -16.26
C PRO A 143 3.43 13.39 -14.75
N ASN A 144 2.98 14.42 -14.04
CA ASN A 144 2.76 14.36 -12.59
C ASN A 144 1.27 14.49 -12.24
N LEU A 145 0.62 13.35 -11.99
CA LEU A 145 -0.80 13.31 -11.61
C LEU A 145 -1.05 13.74 -10.16
N LEU A 146 -0.02 13.86 -9.31
CA LEU A 146 -0.14 14.39 -7.96
C LEU A 146 -0.45 15.89 -7.97
N LEU A 147 0.17 16.65 -8.88
CA LEU A 147 0.00 18.10 -9.04
C LEU A 147 -1.03 18.50 -10.12
N HIS A 148 -1.49 17.55 -10.95
CA HIS A 148 -2.56 17.79 -11.92
C HIS A 148 -3.90 18.13 -11.24
N ASP A 149 -4.63 19.14 -11.73
CA ASP A 149 -5.86 19.68 -11.13
C ASP A 149 -5.76 20.01 -9.63
N LEU A 150 -4.61 20.50 -9.14
CA LEU A 150 -4.46 20.83 -7.72
C LEU A 150 -5.33 22.04 -7.32
N GLY A 151 -6.07 21.93 -6.22
CA GLY A 151 -7.06 22.93 -5.79
C GLY A 151 -8.46 22.70 -6.38
N SER A 152 -8.74 21.49 -6.88
CA SER A 152 -10.04 21.13 -7.48
C SER A 152 -10.99 20.41 -6.52
N PHE A 153 -10.54 20.03 -5.31
CA PHE A 153 -11.32 19.18 -4.39
C PHE A 153 -12.62 19.82 -3.86
N LYS A 154 -12.61 21.12 -3.50
CA LYS A 154 -13.37 22.06 -4.32
C LYS A 154 -14.79 21.72 -4.77
N ASN A 155 -14.78 21.11 -5.95
CA ASN A 155 -15.92 20.87 -6.82
C ASN A 155 -16.58 19.51 -6.54
N ASP A 156 -16.06 18.73 -5.58
CA ASP A 156 -16.61 17.45 -5.13
C ASP A 156 -16.93 17.53 -3.62
N PRO A 157 -18.22 17.54 -3.22
CA PRO A 157 -18.62 17.67 -1.82
C PRO A 157 -18.04 16.62 -0.87
N MET A 158 -17.71 15.41 -1.38
CA MET A 158 -17.11 14.36 -0.55
C MET A 158 -15.64 14.68 -0.26
N LEU A 159 -14.90 15.15 -1.27
CA LEU A 159 -13.50 15.54 -1.12
C LEU A 159 -13.36 16.82 -0.29
N GLU A 160 -14.24 17.80 -0.48
CA GLU A 160 -14.28 19.01 0.35
C GLU A 160 -14.57 18.68 1.84
N LYS A 161 -15.51 17.76 2.11
CA LYS A 161 -15.77 17.27 3.47
C LYS A 161 -14.55 16.59 4.10
N ARG A 162 -13.79 15.80 3.34
CA ARG A 162 -12.51 15.19 3.79
C ARG A 162 -11.49 16.26 4.16
N LEU A 163 -11.30 17.29 3.32
CA LEU A 163 -10.39 18.40 3.61
C LEU A 163 -10.75 19.13 4.89
N LYS A 164 -12.03 19.47 5.07
CA LYS A 164 -12.55 20.08 6.31
C LYS A 164 -12.33 19.16 7.52
N ASN A 165 -12.42 17.84 7.35
CA ASN A 165 -12.09 16.84 8.37
C ASN A 165 -10.57 16.52 8.49
N VAL A 166 -9.68 17.25 7.83
CA VAL A 166 -8.21 17.19 8.06
C VAL A 166 -7.71 18.54 8.61
N PHE A 167 -8.10 19.63 7.96
CA PHE A 167 -7.71 21.00 8.30
C PHE A 167 -8.74 21.64 9.24
N MET A 168 -8.81 21.15 10.49
CA MET A 168 -9.69 21.69 11.52
C MET A 168 -8.97 22.75 12.37
N PRO A 169 -9.43 24.01 12.41
CA PRO A 169 -8.99 24.97 13.42
C PRO A 169 -9.19 24.43 14.84
N ASN A 170 -8.38 24.92 15.77
CA ASN A 170 -8.40 24.56 17.20
C ASN A 170 -8.08 23.08 17.52
N ASN A 171 -7.65 22.29 16.53
CA ASN A 171 -7.32 20.87 16.71
C ASN A 171 -6.08 20.50 15.90
N HIS A 172 -5.11 19.82 16.53
CA HIS A 172 -3.98 19.23 15.83
C HIS A 172 -4.40 17.84 15.31
N THR A 173 -3.97 17.45 14.12
CA THR A 173 -4.46 16.26 13.41
C THR A 173 -3.31 15.32 13.03
N PHE A 174 -3.41 14.04 13.42
CA PHE A 174 -2.61 12.96 12.84
C PHE A 174 -3.38 12.32 11.69
N LEU A 175 -2.85 12.42 10.46
CA LEU A 175 -3.42 11.79 9.27
C LEU A 175 -2.67 10.49 8.93
N VAL A 176 -3.28 9.34 9.23
CA VAL A 176 -2.65 8.02 9.04
C VAL A 176 -3.49 7.09 8.18
N ASN A 177 -2.85 6.51 7.17
CA ASN A 177 -3.37 5.39 6.38
C ASN A 177 -2.19 4.76 5.61
N THR A 178 -2.43 3.67 4.89
CA THR A 178 -1.42 2.89 4.17
C THR A 178 -0.66 3.72 3.11
N SER A 179 0.47 3.22 2.61
CA SER A 179 1.21 3.92 1.55
C SER A 179 0.41 3.86 0.22
N GLY A 180 0.23 5.00 -0.43
CA GLY A 180 -0.54 5.11 -1.69
C GLY A 180 -2.04 5.39 -1.54
N SER A 181 -2.50 5.60 -0.31
CA SER A 181 -3.88 6.01 0.05
C SER A 181 -4.25 7.45 -0.34
N GLY A 182 -3.30 8.29 -0.78
CA GLY A 182 -3.58 9.68 -1.21
C GLY A 182 -3.35 10.76 -0.16
N LYS A 183 -2.81 10.43 1.02
CA LYS A 183 -2.44 11.41 2.10
C LYS A 183 -1.83 12.71 1.56
N THR A 184 -0.70 12.63 0.86
CA THR A 184 0.00 13.79 0.30
C THR A 184 -0.91 14.64 -0.59
N ARG A 185 -1.69 14.04 -1.51
CA ARG A 185 -2.64 14.80 -2.35
C ARG A 185 -3.65 15.57 -1.49
N LEU A 186 -4.20 14.93 -0.46
CA LEU A 186 -5.16 15.54 0.45
C LEU A 186 -4.54 16.71 1.26
N LEU A 187 -3.27 16.59 1.65
CA LEU A 187 -2.54 17.68 2.30
C LEU A 187 -2.29 18.87 1.37
N LEU A 188 -1.88 18.61 0.12
CA LEU A 188 -1.63 19.65 -0.87
C LEU A 188 -2.92 20.39 -1.25
N GLU A 189 -4.02 19.65 -1.50
CA GLU A 189 -5.34 20.25 -1.73
C GLU A 189 -5.82 21.09 -0.54
N GLY A 190 -5.58 20.63 0.70
CA GLY A 190 -5.91 21.39 1.90
C GLY A 190 -5.13 22.69 2.05
N LEU A 191 -3.87 22.73 1.59
CA LEU A 191 -3.05 23.95 1.52
C LEU A 191 -3.35 24.84 0.29
N CYS A 192 -4.17 24.39 -0.66
CA CYS A 192 -4.77 25.28 -1.66
C CYS A 192 -6.00 26.03 -1.11
N GLU A 193 -6.73 25.43 -0.17
CA GLU A 193 -7.90 26.07 0.46
C GLU A 193 -7.51 26.89 1.73
N ASN A 194 -6.48 26.45 2.48
CA ASN A 194 -6.06 27.05 3.74
C ASN A 194 -4.64 27.64 3.66
N TRP A 195 -4.39 28.74 4.39
CA TRP A 195 -3.04 29.27 4.56
C TRP A 195 -2.21 28.36 5.48
N GLY A 196 -0.96 28.11 5.12
CA GLY A 196 -0.10 27.21 5.90
C GLY A 196 1.24 26.89 5.29
N PHE A 197 2.00 26.07 6.01
CA PHE A 197 3.35 25.65 5.70
C PHE A 197 3.38 24.16 5.36
N TYR A 198 4.09 23.79 4.30
CA TYR A 198 4.33 22.40 3.90
C TYR A 198 5.77 22.00 4.24
N PHE A 199 5.89 21.08 5.19
CA PHE A 199 7.13 20.39 5.53
C PHE A 199 7.04 18.91 5.13
N THR A 200 8.16 18.32 4.74
CA THR A 200 8.29 16.86 4.64
C THR A 200 9.46 16.38 5.49
N SER A 201 9.29 15.26 6.19
CA SER A 201 10.39 14.62 6.91
C SER A 201 11.36 13.89 5.97
N LEU A 202 10.96 13.65 4.73
CA LEU A 202 11.74 12.93 3.72
C LEU A 202 11.32 13.39 2.31
N VAL A 203 12.24 13.99 1.58
CA VAL A 203 12.07 14.31 0.15
C VAL A 203 12.29 13.01 -0.64
N ASP A 204 11.22 12.52 -1.26
CA ASP A 204 11.25 11.27 -2.02
C ASP A 204 11.79 11.46 -3.45
N SER A 205 11.73 10.41 -4.27
CA SER A 205 12.19 10.42 -5.66
C SER A 205 11.57 11.51 -6.56
N SER A 206 10.42 12.09 -6.18
CA SER A 206 9.79 13.20 -6.89
C SER A 206 10.55 14.52 -6.76
N LEU A 207 11.37 14.68 -5.72
CA LEU A 207 12.01 15.95 -5.33
C LEU A 207 10.99 17.09 -5.21
N LEU A 208 9.92 16.81 -4.46
CA LEU A 208 8.90 17.77 -4.05
C LEU A 208 9.02 18.07 -2.55
N GLY A 209 8.93 19.36 -2.23
CA GLY A 209 9.22 19.87 -0.90
C GLY A 209 10.66 20.39 -0.80
N SER A 210 10.92 21.11 0.28
CA SER A 210 12.26 21.50 0.70
C SER A 210 12.87 20.42 1.60
N SER A 211 14.20 20.35 1.62
CA SER A 211 14.98 19.40 2.39
C SER A 211 15.27 19.86 3.82
N ASP A 212 14.83 21.05 4.23
CA ASP A 212 15.20 21.69 5.52
C ASP A 212 15.02 20.77 6.75
N VAL A 213 13.84 20.15 6.91
CA VAL A 213 13.56 19.20 7.98
C VAL A 213 14.34 17.90 7.82
N GLN A 214 14.51 17.40 6.59
CA GLN A 214 15.28 16.18 6.31
C GLN A 214 16.77 16.39 6.67
N ASN A 215 17.37 17.47 6.20
CA ASN A 215 18.77 17.82 6.45
C ASN A 215 19.02 18.08 7.93
N SER A 216 18.06 18.72 8.63
CA SER A 216 18.12 18.83 10.09
C SER A 216 18.09 17.48 10.81
N ILE A 217 17.23 16.55 10.37
CA ILE A 217 17.17 15.19 10.94
C ILE A 217 18.44 14.39 10.61
N GLN A 218 18.94 14.44 9.37
CA GLN A 218 20.00 13.55 8.88
C GLN A 218 21.41 14.09 9.13
N THR A 219 21.58 15.40 9.27
CA THR A 219 22.89 16.08 9.29
C THR A 219 22.99 17.11 10.43
N HIS A 220 22.19 18.18 10.44
CA HIS A 220 22.46 19.30 11.37
C HIS A 220 22.29 18.94 12.86
N VAL A 221 21.29 18.13 13.23
CA VAL A 221 21.15 17.62 14.61
C VAL A 221 22.29 16.65 14.98
N PRO A 222 22.58 15.57 14.22
CA PRO A 222 23.65 14.65 14.59
C PRO A 222 25.06 15.25 14.59
N ASP A 223 25.34 16.21 13.69
CA ASP A 223 26.66 16.85 13.58
C ASP A 223 26.84 18.07 14.51
N SER A 224 25.78 18.47 15.24
CA SER A 224 25.85 19.59 16.18
C SER A 224 26.84 19.32 17.33
N PRO A 225 27.71 20.28 17.69
CA PRO A 225 28.63 20.13 18.81
C PRO A 225 27.91 19.73 20.10
N ARG A 226 28.46 18.72 20.79
CA ARG A 226 27.93 18.10 22.02
C ARG A 226 26.67 17.24 21.87
N PHE A 227 26.09 17.08 20.68
CA PHE A 227 25.02 16.11 20.47
C PHE A 227 25.50 14.68 20.78
N ARG A 228 24.61 13.83 21.29
CA ARG A 228 24.87 12.41 21.54
C ARG A 228 23.82 11.53 20.86
N SER A 229 24.23 10.84 19.79
CA SER A 229 23.39 9.86 19.09
C SER A 229 22.90 8.73 20.00
N VAL A 230 23.69 8.36 21.01
CA VAL A 230 23.29 7.43 22.07
C VAL A 230 23.45 8.12 23.42
N LEU A 231 22.35 8.27 24.17
CA LEU A 231 22.38 8.79 25.53
C LEU A 231 23.11 7.83 26.49
N PRO A 232 23.75 8.36 27.55
CA PRO A 232 24.21 7.55 28.68
C PRO A 232 23.08 6.70 29.29
N PRO A 233 23.40 5.66 30.08
CA PRO A 233 22.40 4.93 30.86
C PRO A 233 21.58 5.89 31.76
N PRO A 234 20.24 5.74 31.86
CA PRO A 234 19.43 6.52 32.79
C PRO A 234 19.98 6.45 34.22
N GLY A 235 20.03 7.59 34.91
CA GLY A 235 20.61 7.70 36.26
C GLY A 235 22.13 7.80 36.34
N SER A 236 22.87 7.66 35.22
CA SER A 236 24.32 7.86 35.21
C SER A 236 24.71 9.36 35.25
N ALA A 237 25.90 9.65 35.78
CA ALA A 237 26.43 11.01 35.81
C ALA A 237 26.51 11.61 34.39
N GLY A 238 25.86 12.76 34.20
CA GLY A 238 25.78 13.43 32.90
C GLY A 238 24.63 12.99 31.98
N TYR A 239 23.81 12.01 32.37
CA TYR A 239 22.60 11.62 31.61
C TYR A 239 21.65 12.80 31.37
N GLU A 240 21.22 13.49 32.42
CA GLU A 240 20.30 14.63 32.33
C GLU A 240 20.89 15.79 31.53
N SER A 241 22.19 16.06 31.71
CA SER A 241 22.90 17.10 30.95
C SER A 241 22.96 16.78 29.45
N ALA A 242 23.20 15.51 29.09
CA ALA A 242 23.20 15.06 27.70
C ALA A 242 21.79 15.09 27.08
N LEU A 243 20.77 14.60 27.80
CA LEU A 243 19.37 14.65 27.34
C LEU A 243 18.89 16.10 27.14
N LYS A 244 19.21 16.99 28.08
CA LYS A 244 18.92 18.42 27.98
C LYS A 244 19.65 19.05 26.78
N THR A 245 20.96 18.81 26.64
CA THR A 245 21.76 19.33 25.51
C THR A 245 21.19 18.86 24.16
N ASN A 246 20.88 17.57 24.01
CA ASN A 246 20.30 17.03 22.77
C ASN A 246 18.96 17.70 22.41
N ARG A 247 18.09 17.91 23.41
CA ARG A 247 16.80 18.58 23.23
C ARG A 247 16.97 20.06 22.88
N GLU A 248 17.88 20.77 23.53
CA GLU A 248 18.18 22.18 23.24
C GLU A 248 18.67 22.34 21.80
N ILE A 249 19.56 21.46 21.34
CA ILE A 249 20.04 21.40 19.94
C ILE A 249 18.87 21.20 18.96
N ALA A 250 18.09 20.13 19.14
CA ALA A 250 16.98 19.80 18.24
C ALA A 250 15.91 20.90 18.25
N ASN A 251 15.53 21.39 19.43
CA ASN A 251 14.56 22.46 19.60
C ASN A 251 15.01 23.73 18.87
N ARG A 252 16.27 24.15 19.02
CA ARG A 252 16.81 25.36 18.37
C ARG A 252 16.82 25.23 16.84
N LEU A 253 17.25 24.10 16.29
CA LEU A 253 17.29 23.86 14.83
C LEU A 253 15.88 23.88 14.20
N PHE A 254 14.92 23.16 14.79
CA PHE A 254 13.55 23.17 14.25
C PHE A 254 12.85 24.53 14.40
N ARG A 255 13.26 25.37 15.36
CA ARG A 255 12.81 26.76 15.52
C ARG A 255 13.36 27.71 14.44
N GLN A 256 14.59 27.45 13.96
CA GLN A 256 15.21 28.19 12.85
C GLN A 256 14.48 27.88 11.55
N ILE A 257 14.20 26.61 11.26
CA ILE A 257 13.40 26.17 10.10
C ILE A 257 12.03 26.88 10.06
N PHE A 258 11.30 26.85 11.19
CA PHE A 258 9.98 27.49 11.24
C PHE A 258 10.04 29.01 11.01
N LEU A 259 11.06 29.68 11.58
CA LEU A 259 11.27 31.11 11.35
C LEU A 259 11.68 31.42 9.90
N ALA A 260 12.55 30.62 9.27
CA ALA A 260 12.95 30.80 7.88
C ALA A 260 11.74 30.78 6.92
N ARG A 261 10.88 29.76 7.08
CA ARG A 261 9.61 29.64 6.33
C ARG A 261 8.71 30.85 6.54
N LEU A 262 8.58 31.31 7.77
CA LEU A 262 7.75 32.45 8.14
C LEU A 262 8.28 33.80 7.62
N ILE A 263 9.61 33.99 7.58
CA ILE A 263 10.25 35.16 6.97
C ILE A 263 9.94 35.22 5.47
N ILE A 264 10.13 34.10 4.76
CA ILE A 264 9.87 34.02 3.32
C ILE A 264 8.36 34.18 3.03
N PHE A 265 7.49 33.58 3.86
CA PHE A 265 6.03 33.75 3.75
C PHE A 265 5.60 35.21 3.98
N ASN A 266 6.23 35.93 4.91
CA ASN A 266 5.96 37.35 5.13
C ASN A 266 6.28 38.17 3.89
N SER A 267 7.45 37.94 3.26
CA SER A 267 7.83 38.60 2.00
C SER A 267 6.86 38.26 0.85
N PHE A 268 6.43 37.00 0.74
CA PHE A 268 5.38 36.59 -0.20
C PHE A 268 4.06 37.36 0.07
N ALA A 269 3.62 37.43 1.34
CA ALA A 269 2.34 38.03 1.72
C ALA A 269 2.31 39.56 1.57
N GLU A 270 3.44 40.24 1.79
CA GLU A 270 3.61 41.66 1.51
C GLU A 270 3.60 41.93 -0.01
N THR A 271 4.34 41.13 -0.78
CA THR A 271 4.39 41.22 -2.25
C THR A 271 3.00 40.97 -2.86
N MET A 272 2.27 39.97 -2.36
CA MET A 272 0.88 39.68 -2.70
C MET A 272 -0.06 40.86 -2.45
N ASN A 273 -0.07 41.42 -1.23
CA ASN A 273 -0.94 42.55 -0.90
C ASN A 273 -0.60 43.80 -1.73
N ASN A 274 0.69 44.01 -2.07
CA ASN A 274 1.11 45.11 -2.94
C ASN A 274 0.66 44.90 -4.40
N SER A 275 0.74 43.68 -4.92
CA SER A 275 0.22 43.34 -6.26
C SER A 275 -1.30 43.54 -6.35
N ILE A 276 -2.06 43.10 -5.34
CA ILE A 276 -3.52 43.28 -5.27
C ILE A 276 -3.88 44.78 -5.32
N LYS A 277 -3.24 45.61 -4.48
CA LYS A 277 -3.46 47.07 -4.48
C LYS A 277 -3.15 47.71 -5.83
N MET A 278 -2.07 47.30 -6.49
CA MET A 278 -1.70 47.83 -7.82
C MET A 278 -2.67 47.39 -8.94
N ASN A 279 -3.17 46.15 -8.90
CA ASN A 279 -4.16 45.67 -9.86
C ASN A 279 -5.52 46.40 -9.71
N GLN A 280 -5.93 46.69 -8.46
CA GLN A 280 -7.10 47.53 -8.17
C GLN A 280 -6.93 48.96 -8.73
N LEU A 281 -5.80 49.62 -8.46
CA LEU A 281 -5.51 50.97 -8.95
C LEU A 281 -5.46 51.07 -10.50
N THR A 282 -5.20 49.96 -11.19
CA THR A 282 -5.06 49.92 -12.66
C THR A 282 -6.29 49.36 -13.38
N ASN A 283 -7.42 49.13 -12.69
CA ASN A 283 -8.65 48.55 -13.22
C ASN A 283 -8.46 47.22 -14.00
N ARG A 284 -7.40 46.47 -13.69
CA ARG A 284 -7.22 45.10 -14.21
C ARG A 284 -8.13 44.18 -13.40
N ALA A 285 -8.98 43.41 -14.07
CA ALA A 285 -10.08 42.64 -13.48
C ALA A 285 -9.67 41.87 -12.21
N ALA A 286 -10.05 42.40 -11.05
CA ALA A 286 -9.53 42.00 -9.74
C ALA A 286 -10.18 40.73 -9.15
N ASN A 287 -10.59 39.79 -10.00
CA ASN A 287 -11.22 38.53 -9.60
C ASN A 287 -10.18 37.42 -9.33
N GLN A 288 -9.08 37.74 -8.62
CA GLN A 288 -8.14 36.71 -8.15
C GLN A 288 -8.57 36.19 -6.77
N ASP A 289 -9.28 35.06 -6.80
CA ASP A 289 -9.63 34.19 -5.67
C ASP A 289 -8.41 33.95 -4.75
N SER A 290 -8.56 34.08 -3.43
CA SER A 290 -7.45 33.94 -2.46
C SER A 290 -6.74 32.57 -2.56
N ARG A 291 -7.45 31.55 -3.04
CA ARG A 291 -6.92 30.22 -3.34
C ARG A 291 -5.83 30.21 -4.41
N THR A 292 -5.87 31.16 -5.33
CA THR A 292 -4.80 31.33 -6.35
C THR A 292 -3.46 31.62 -5.68
N TYR A 293 -3.46 32.50 -4.68
CA TYR A 293 -2.24 32.85 -3.95
C TYR A 293 -1.83 31.75 -2.96
N LYS A 294 -2.77 31.05 -2.32
CA LYS A 294 -2.49 29.84 -1.51
C LYS A 294 -1.79 28.76 -2.35
N ALA A 295 -2.29 28.49 -3.57
CA ALA A 295 -1.67 27.56 -4.51
C ALA A 295 -0.27 28.03 -4.99
N ARG A 296 -0.07 29.32 -5.27
CA ARG A 296 1.27 29.90 -5.60
C ARG A 296 2.26 29.76 -4.43
N TRP A 297 1.80 30.00 -3.20
CA TRP A 297 2.60 29.81 -1.98
C TRP A 297 2.97 28.34 -1.76
N LEU A 298 2.02 27.42 -1.92
CA LEU A 298 2.27 25.98 -1.89
C LEU A 298 3.28 25.55 -2.96
N LEU A 299 3.16 26.08 -4.19
CA LEU A 299 4.08 25.77 -5.28
C LEU A 299 5.53 26.12 -4.94
N LEU A 300 5.78 27.27 -4.30
CA LEU A 300 7.11 27.65 -3.83
C LEU A 300 7.64 26.68 -2.76
N GLN A 301 6.81 26.22 -1.85
CA GLN A 301 7.22 25.25 -0.83
C GLN A 301 7.51 23.86 -1.41
N LEU A 302 6.84 23.49 -2.51
CA LEU A 302 7.09 22.27 -3.27
C LEU A 302 8.30 22.36 -4.20
N ARG A 303 8.66 23.56 -4.68
CA ARG A 303 9.78 23.84 -5.58
C ARG A 303 10.55 25.10 -5.10
N PRO A 304 11.33 25.00 -4.02
CA PRO A 304 12.05 26.14 -3.42
C PRO A 304 12.96 26.90 -4.39
N SER A 305 13.57 26.20 -5.35
CA SER A 305 14.47 26.74 -6.37
C SER A 305 13.80 27.66 -7.40
N PHE A 306 12.47 27.78 -7.43
CA PHE A 306 11.77 28.62 -8.41
C PHE A 306 12.07 30.12 -8.30
N VAL A 307 12.55 30.59 -7.16
CA VAL A 307 12.79 32.01 -6.90
C VAL A 307 14.27 32.39 -6.76
N HIS A 308 15.21 31.43 -6.84
CA HIS A 308 16.63 31.74 -6.81
C HIS A 308 17.41 30.93 -7.87
N PRO A 309 18.23 31.57 -8.73
CA PRO A 309 18.89 30.89 -9.85
C PRO A 309 20.04 29.95 -9.41
N GLN A 310 20.59 30.15 -8.22
CA GLN A 310 21.79 29.44 -7.72
C GLN A 310 21.56 28.67 -6.41
N VAL A 311 20.41 28.82 -5.76
CA VAL A 311 20.12 28.17 -4.47
C VAL A 311 19.00 27.18 -4.69
N TRP A 312 19.31 25.90 -4.47
CA TRP A 312 18.34 24.81 -4.63
C TRP A 312 17.20 24.89 -3.62
N ASP A 313 17.51 25.27 -2.38
CA ASP A 313 16.55 25.35 -1.27
C ASP A 313 16.72 26.63 -0.45
N ILE A 314 15.90 27.63 -0.77
CA ILE A 314 15.91 28.92 -0.08
C ILE A 314 15.49 28.83 1.40
N PHE A 315 14.79 27.77 1.81
CA PHE A 315 14.33 27.61 3.19
C PHE A 315 15.44 27.02 4.06
N ASP A 316 16.16 26.03 3.53
CA ASP A 316 17.32 25.41 4.19
C ASP A 316 18.51 26.38 4.29
N GLU A 317 18.78 27.13 3.22
CA GLU A 317 19.78 28.19 3.19
C GLU A 317 19.51 29.27 4.25
N LEU A 318 18.28 29.79 4.29
CA LEU A 318 17.88 30.79 5.29
C LEU A 318 17.89 30.23 6.73
N SER A 319 17.47 28.97 6.91
CA SER A 319 17.57 28.29 8.20
C SER A 319 19.03 28.19 8.67
N SER A 320 19.95 27.88 7.77
CA SER A 320 21.38 27.82 8.05
C SER A 320 21.98 29.18 8.44
N LYS A 321 21.57 30.28 7.79
CA LYS A 321 21.99 31.64 8.21
C LYS A 321 21.41 32.06 9.58
N LEU A 322 20.25 31.53 9.98
CA LEU A 322 19.69 31.74 11.33
C LEU A 322 20.44 30.98 12.44
N SER A 323 21.44 30.15 12.11
CA SER A 323 22.25 29.37 13.07
C SER A 323 22.87 30.24 14.18
N GLY A 324 23.29 31.46 13.86
CA GLY A 324 23.94 32.40 14.79
C GLY A 324 23.01 33.26 15.66
N ALA A 325 21.70 33.25 15.41
CA ALA A 325 20.75 34.20 16.02
C ALA A 325 20.45 33.89 17.49
N SER A 326 20.27 34.90 18.35
CA SER A 326 19.88 34.66 19.74
C SER A 326 18.48 34.02 19.84
N ASP A 327 18.23 33.23 20.88
CA ASP A 327 16.89 32.65 21.08
C ASP A 327 15.82 33.75 21.25
N SER A 328 16.19 34.88 21.86
CA SER A 328 15.34 36.08 21.97
C SER A 328 14.95 36.62 20.59
N PHE A 329 15.92 36.77 19.68
CA PHE A 329 15.65 37.13 18.29
C PHE A 329 14.73 36.10 17.63
N LEU A 330 15.07 34.80 17.71
CA LEU A 330 14.31 33.74 17.04
C LEU A 330 12.82 33.82 17.41
N ASN A 331 12.47 33.77 18.69
CA ASN A 331 11.06 33.70 19.09
C ASN A 331 10.35 35.05 19.32
N GLY A 332 11.09 36.15 19.47
CA GLY A 332 10.55 37.51 19.27
C GLY A 332 10.13 37.74 17.82
N ARG A 333 11.01 37.45 16.85
CA ARG A 333 10.75 37.59 15.41
C ARG A 333 9.63 36.67 14.95
N THR A 334 9.60 35.40 15.39
CA THR A 334 8.49 34.47 15.11
C THR A 334 7.15 35.05 15.55
N LYS A 335 7.03 35.54 16.80
CA LYS A 335 5.78 36.10 17.31
C LYS A 335 5.31 37.33 16.51
N THR A 336 6.23 38.25 16.21
CA THR A 336 5.93 39.45 15.41
C THR A 336 5.45 39.08 13.99
N LEU A 337 6.15 38.17 13.32
CA LEU A 337 5.81 37.77 11.95
C LEU A 337 4.51 36.96 11.91
N LEU A 338 4.23 36.07 12.87
CA LEU A 338 2.94 35.36 12.95
C LEU A 338 1.75 36.32 13.04
N ALA A 339 1.85 37.36 13.87
CA ALA A 339 0.82 38.39 13.94
C ALA A 339 0.67 39.16 12.61
N ASN A 340 1.79 39.53 11.97
CA ASN A 340 1.78 40.27 10.71
C ASN A 340 1.19 39.45 9.55
N VAL A 341 1.65 38.22 9.33
CA VAL A 341 1.16 37.39 8.20
C VAL A 341 -0.31 37.02 8.36
N ARG A 342 -0.80 36.80 9.59
CA ARG A 342 -2.23 36.57 9.83
C ARG A 342 -3.06 37.81 9.47
N SER A 343 -2.61 39.01 9.83
CA SER A 343 -3.24 40.27 9.37
C SER A 343 -3.24 40.42 7.85
N LEU A 344 -2.10 40.15 7.19
CA LEU A 344 -1.95 40.20 5.73
C LEU A 344 -2.84 39.17 4.99
N CYS A 345 -3.08 38.01 5.59
CA CYS A 345 -3.98 36.98 5.04
C CYS A 345 -5.46 37.35 5.26
N SER A 346 -5.83 37.78 6.48
CA SER A 346 -7.21 38.21 6.82
C SER A 346 -7.69 39.35 5.92
N GLN A 347 -6.82 40.27 5.51
CA GLN A 347 -7.17 41.33 4.57
C GLN A 347 -7.75 40.75 3.28
N ILE A 348 -7.12 39.73 2.71
CA ILE A 348 -7.49 39.15 1.41
C ILE A 348 -8.75 38.30 1.51
N ASP A 349 -8.86 37.43 2.51
CA ASP A 349 -10.05 36.58 2.67
C ASP A 349 -11.32 37.43 2.94
N ASN A 350 -11.19 38.64 3.52
CA ASN A 350 -12.29 39.60 3.71
C ASN A 350 -12.70 40.39 2.45
N TYR A 351 -11.89 40.44 1.38
CA TYR A 351 -12.25 41.18 0.17
C TYR A 351 -13.35 40.49 -0.68
N HIS A 352 -13.73 39.24 -0.38
CA HIS A 352 -14.58 38.43 -1.27
C HIS A 352 -15.86 37.78 -0.65
N PRO A 353 -16.73 38.51 0.07
CA PRO A 353 -17.97 37.95 0.63
C PRO A 353 -19.12 37.96 -0.39
N GLN A 354 -19.15 37.00 -1.33
CA GLN A 354 -20.36 36.71 -2.13
C GLN A 354 -20.62 35.20 -2.29
N SER A 355 -21.21 34.61 -1.25
CA SER A 355 -22.14 33.49 -1.36
C SER A 355 -23.12 33.56 -0.19
N SER A 356 -24.34 34.04 -0.44
CA SER A 356 -25.38 34.16 0.60
C SER A 356 -25.75 32.79 1.19
N PRO A 357 -26.06 32.70 2.50
CA PRO A 357 -26.62 31.49 3.06
C PRO A 357 -28.08 31.34 2.60
N ALA A 358 -28.36 30.32 1.78
CA ALA A 358 -29.72 29.83 1.60
C ALA A 358 -30.20 29.21 2.91
N GLY A 359 -31.43 29.54 3.33
CA GLY A 359 -31.89 29.32 4.70
C GLY A 359 -32.05 27.85 5.11
N GLY A 360 -31.78 27.58 6.39
CA GLY A 360 -32.08 26.33 7.06
C GLY A 360 -32.30 26.57 8.55
N ASN A 361 -33.56 26.68 8.98
CA ASN A 361 -33.90 26.76 10.40
C ASN A 361 -33.60 25.43 11.08
N PHE A 362 -32.70 25.42 12.05
CA PHE A 362 -32.67 24.40 13.11
C PHE A 362 -32.40 25.07 14.46
N ASN A 363 -33.46 25.20 15.25
CA ASN A 363 -33.34 25.35 16.70
C ASN A 363 -33.01 23.97 17.28
N GLU A 364 -31.89 23.81 17.99
CA GLU A 364 -31.84 22.85 19.10
C GLU A 364 -30.76 23.19 20.14
N ILE A 365 -31.27 23.69 21.26
CA ILE A 365 -30.81 23.64 22.66
C ILE A 365 -29.35 23.23 22.95
N SER A 366 -28.65 24.15 23.61
CA SER A 366 -27.38 23.96 24.31
C SER A 366 -27.49 23.23 25.66
N ASP A 367 -26.44 22.49 26.08
CA ASP A 367 -25.80 22.76 27.39
C ASP A 367 -24.36 22.20 27.55
N SER A 368 -23.63 22.73 28.55
CA SER A 368 -22.38 22.25 29.18
C SER A 368 -21.01 22.54 28.53
N GLY A 369 -20.68 23.84 28.48
CA GLY A 369 -19.66 24.37 29.40
C GLY A 369 -18.16 24.15 29.16
N SER A 370 -17.53 25.04 28.39
CA SER A 370 -16.31 25.74 28.83
C SER A 370 -16.19 27.11 28.14
N GLN A 371 -16.29 28.19 28.91
CA GLN A 371 -16.14 29.55 28.39
C GLN A 371 -14.66 29.91 28.27
N MET A 372 -14.18 30.13 27.04
CA MET A 372 -13.01 30.95 26.75
C MET A 372 -13.43 32.15 25.90
N SER A 373 -12.70 33.25 26.03
CA SER A 373 -13.08 34.58 25.53
C SER A 373 -13.27 34.64 24.02
N THR A 374 -14.36 35.28 23.60
CA THR A 374 -14.83 35.45 22.21
C THR A 374 -13.97 36.39 21.34
N SER A 375 -12.72 36.64 21.73
CA SER A 375 -11.75 37.51 21.02
C SER A 375 -10.75 36.76 20.13
N ASP A 376 -10.43 35.51 20.45
CA ASP A 376 -9.36 34.76 19.76
C ASP A 376 -9.83 34.07 18.47
N THR A 377 -11.14 33.96 18.26
CA THR A 377 -11.77 33.29 17.11
C THR A 377 -11.82 34.14 15.82
N ALA A 378 -11.39 35.41 15.87
CA ALA A 378 -11.55 36.36 14.76
C ALA A 378 -10.36 36.45 13.77
N GLN A 379 -9.29 35.66 13.96
CA GLN A 379 -8.06 35.76 13.17
C GLN A 379 -7.83 34.52 12.29
N THR A 380 -7.47 34.71 11.00
CA THR A 380 -7.23 33.64 10.02
C THR A 380 -6.33 32.52 10.59
N PRO A 381 -6.75 31.24 10.51
CA PRO A 381 -5.94 30.11 10.98
C PRO A 381 -4.76 29.84 10.04
N LEU A 382 -3.64 29.36 10.60
CA LEU A 382 -2.51 28.85 9.84
C LEU A 382 -2.32 27.36 10.13
N PHE A 383 -1.94 26.57 9.13
CA PHE A 383 -1.67 25.14 9.30
C PHE A 383 -0.19 24.81 9.06
N CYS A 384 0.40 23.99 9.93
CA CYS A 384 1.74 23.40 9.72
C CYS A 384 1.57 21.93 9.35
N VAL A 385 1.75 21.60 8.08
CA VAL A 385 1.71 20.24 7.56
C VAL A 385 3.10 19.61 7.67
N LEU A 386 3.20 18.42 8.28
CA LEU A 386 4.40 17.60 8.26
C LEU A 386 4.09 16.26 7.60
N ASP A 387 4.45 16.11 6.32
CA ASP A 387 4.26 14.85 5.58
C ASP A 387 5.44 13.87 5.80
N GLU A 388 5.20 12.61 5.45
CA GLU A 388 6.13 11.47 5.57
C GLU A 388 6.76 11.32 6.97
N ALA A 389 6.01 11.73 8.01
CA ALA A 389 6.47 11.83 9.39
C ALA A 389 6.90 10.47 10.01
N GLN A 390 6.63 9.33 9.37
CA GLN A 390 7.19 8.05 9.78
C GLN A 390 8.72 7.98 9.63
N HIS A 391 9.32 8.82 8.76
CA HIS A 391 10.77 8.98 8.74
C HIS A 391 11.25 9.56 10.08
N ALA A 392 10.74 10.74 10.46
CA ALA A 392 11.06 11.37 11.74
C ALA A 392 10.69 10.49 12.96
N ALA A 393 9.62 9.69 12.87
CA ALA A 393 9.19 8.75 13.92
C ALA A 393 10.14 7.55 14.11
N THR A 394 11.10 7.33 13.22
CA THR A 394 12.06 6.21 13.29
C THR A 394 13.51 6.65 13.51
N GLN A 395 13.83 7.95 13.38
CA GLN A 395 15.18 8.48 13.60
C GLN A 395 15.46 8.85 15.07
N HIS A 396 16.73 8.72 15.45
CA HIS A 396 17.30 9.18 16.74
C HIS A 396 16.64 8.65 18.03
N ASN A 397 16.02 7.47 17.96
CA ASN A 397 15.36 6.84 19.10
C ASN A 397 16.26 6.67 20.34
N SER A 398 17.57 6.49 20.16
CA SER A 398 18.57 6.38 21.24
C SER A 398 19.03 7.73 21.81
N SER A 399 18.71 8.84 21.15
CA SER A 399 19.20 10.20 21.45
C SER A 399 18.23 11.00 22.32
N PHE A 400 16.96 10.59 22.42
CA PHE A 400 15.94 11.25 23.23
C PHE A 400 15.16 10.24 24.09
N ARG A 401 14.66 10.71 25.24
CA ARG A 401 13.86 9.93 26.20
C ARG A 401 12.74 10.78 26.81
N SER A 402 11.75 10.11 27.41
CA SER A 402 10.62 10.69 28.13
C SER A 402 10.99 11.15 29.54
N ASP A 403 10.38 12.25 29.98
CA ASP A 403 10.57 12.86 31.29
C ASP A 403 9.97 12.04 32.45
N GLN A 404 8.90 11.30 32.20
CA GLN A 404 8.11 10.62 33.24
C GLN A 404 8.51 9.17 33.49
N ASN A 405 9.06 8.48 32.48
CA ASN A 405 9.34 7.04 32.53
C ASN A 405 10.63 6.63 31.82
N GLY A 406 11.46 7.58 31.37
CA GLY A 406 12.74 7.31 30.71
C GLY A 406 12.65 6.56 29.37
N ALA A 407 11.45 6.26 28.86
CA ALA A 407 11.29 5.50 27.62
C ALA A 407 11.83 6.27 26.41
N HIS A 408 12.39 5.55 25.44
CA HIS A 408 12.96 6.13 24.21
C HIS A 408 11.96 6.99 23.43
N ARG A 409 12.43 8.03 22.76
CA ARG A 409 11.60 8.94 21.95
C ARG A 409 12.26 9.23 20.60
N PRO A 410 11.49 9.27 19.50
CA PRO A 410 12.01 9.67 18.20
C PRO A 410 12.16 11.19 18.09
N ILE A 411 12.96 11.65 17.11
CA ILE A 411 13.14 13.08 16.85
C ILE A 411 11.82 13.81 16.49
N LEU A 412 10.83 13.10 15.93
CA LEU A 412 9.49 13.64 15.66
C LEU A 412 8.88 14.39 16.86
N ARG A 413 9.07 13.89 18.10
CA ARG A 413 8.60 14.57 19.31
C ARG A 413 9.18 15.97 19.45
N GLU A 414 10.48 16.10 19.19
CA GLU A 414 11.20 17.36 19.39
C GLU A 414 10.94 18.35 18.24
N VAL A 415 10.64 17.87 17.02
CA VAL A 415 10.07 18.68 15.92
C VAL A 415 8.75 19.31 16.35
N VAL A 416 7.78 18.48 16.77
CA VAL A 416 6.44 18.94 17.17
C VAL A 416 6.53 19.93 18.33
N LYS A 417 7.30 19.60 19.38
CA LYS A 417 7.56 20.49 20.51
C LYS A 417 8.13 21.85 20.12
N ALA A 418 9.07 21.89 19.18
CA ALA A 418 9.72 23.12 18.76
C ALA A 418 8.72 24.09 18.13
N TRP A 419 7.87 23.58 17.23
CA TRP A 419 6.88 24.37 16.52
C TRP A 419 5.71 24.77 17.40
N GLU A 420 5.13 23.84 18.18
CA GLU A 420 4.10 24.16 19.16
C GLU A 420 4.58 25.19 20.19
N GLY A 421 5.81 25.04 20.70
CA GLY A 421 6.40 25.98 21.65
C GLY A 421 6.62 27.39 21.08
N GLN A 422 6.73 27.54 19.76
CA GLN A 422 6.76 28.84 19.08
C GLN A 422 5.37 29.38 18.72
N SER A 423 4.38 28.50 18.54
CA SER A 423 3.09 28.83 17.93
C SER A 423 1.89 28.72 18.89
N PHE A 424 2.11 28.34 20.14
CA PHE A 424 1.08 28.21 21.16
C PHE A 424 0.29 29.51 21.34
N GLY A 425 -1.04 29.42 21.27
CA GLY A 425 -1.94 30.57 21.32
C GLY A 425 -1.85 31.53 20.11
N GLN A 426 -1.05 31.21 19.07
CA GLN A 426 -0.89 32.06 17.88
C GLN A 426 -1.77 31.63 16.69
N GLY A 427 -2.78 30.78 16.91
CA GLY A 427 -3.71 30.31 15.87
C GLY A 427 -3.07 29.46 14.78
N VAL A 428 -2.03 28.70 15.13
CA VAL A 428 -1.32 27.76 14.25
C VAL A 428 -1.66 26.33 14.67
N PHE A 429 -2.09 25.50 13.74
CA PHE A 429 -2.56 24.13 13.98
C PHE A 429 -1.74 23.12 13.17
N MET A 430 -1.40 21.97 13.74
CA MET A 430 -0.56 20.99 13.06
C MET A 430 -1.37 19.90 12.36
N VAL A 431 -0.90 19.48 11.17
CA VAL A 431 -1.37 18.29 10.47
C VAL A 431 -0.17 17.40 10.19
N VAL A 432 0.02 16.36 11.00
CA VAL A 432 1.15 15.43 10.89
C VAL A 432 0.67 14.17 10.17
N ALA A 433 1.24 13.89 9.00
CA ALA A 433 0.84 12.75 8.18
C ALA A 433 1.96 11.73 8.04
N GLY A 434 1.58 10.45 7.98
CA GLY A 434 2.55 9.41 7.69
C GLY A 434 1.96 8.03 7.49
N THR A 435 2.78 7.13 6.96
CA THR A 435 2.41 5.74 6.75
C THR A 435 2.82 4.91 7.96
N GLY A 436 1.86 4.28 8.63
CA GLY A 436 2.15 3.31 9.69
C GLY A 436 2.74 3.90 10.96
N ILE A 437 2.43 5.16 11.24
CA ILE A 437 2.71 5.75 12.54
C ILE A 437 1.73 5.13 13.54
N SER A 438 2.24 4.29 14.44
CA SER A 438 1.42 3.64 15.47
C SER A 438 0.81 4.67 16.42
N LYS A 439 -0.48 4.49 16.72
CA LYS A 439 -1.21 5.32 17.67
C LYS A 439 -0.55 5.32 19.04
N ASP A 440 -0.24 4.15 19.58
CA ASP A 440 0.44 4.04 20.88
C ASP A 440 1.83 4.69 20.86
N VAL A 441 2.56 4.62 19.74
CA VAL A 441 3.90 5.24 19.64
C VAL A 441 3.81 6.76 19.66
N VAL A 442 2.82 7.36 18.96
CA VAL A 442 2.60 8.81 19.00
C VAL A 442 1.98 9.25 20.30
N ASP A 443 0.93 8.59 20.78
CA ASP A 443 0.28 8.94 22.05
C ASP A 443 1.33 8.85 23.19
N GLN A 444 2.20 7.83 23.21
CA GLN A 444 3.34 7.80 24.15
C GLN A 444 4.39 8.87 23.88
N ALA A 445 4.71 9.20 22.62
CA ALA A 445 5.66 10.24 22.28
C ALA A 445 5.20 11.63 22.75
N MET A 446 3.90 11.91 22.61
CA MET A 446 3.27 13.21 22.82
C MET A 446 2.66 13.38 24.23
N ALA A 447 2.32 12.31 24.95
CA ALA A 447 1.70 12.37 26.29
C ALA A 447 2.51 13.11 27.37
N SER A 448 3.83 13.26 27.19
CA SER A 448 4.70 14.06 28.07
C SER A 448 5.26 15.31 27.39
N ALA A 449 4.77 15.65 26.19
CA ALA A 449 5.33 16.72 25.39
C ALA A 449 4.65 18.07 25.59
N ILE A 450 3.39 18.09 26.03
CA ILE A 450 2.52 19.26 25.92
C ILE A 450 1.73 19.47 27.21
N MET A 451 1.30 20.72 27.44
CA MET A 451 0.25 21.05 28.41
C MET A 451 -1.01 20.22 28.11
N LYS A 452 -1.76 19.85 29.16
CA LYS A 452 -2.81 18.81 29.17
C LYS A 452 -4.00 19.04 28.21
N ASP A 453 -4.06 20.16 27.51
CA ASP A 453 -5.20 20.63 26.72
C ASP A 453 -5.04 20.48 25.19
N SER A 454 -3.88 20.02 24.71
CA SER A 454 -3.62 19.79 23.28
C SER A 454 -4.27 18.49 22.75
N ARG A 455 -5.51 18.60 22.29
CA ARG A 455 -6.27 17.48 21.73
C ARG A 455 -5.80 17.13 20.31
N TYR A 456 -4.70 16.39 20.20
CA TYR A 456 -4.37 15.68 18.97
C TYR A 456 -5.46 14.65 18.65
N ARG A 457 -6.09 14.80 17.48
CA ARG A 457 -7.06 13.84 16.97
C ARG A 457 -6.43 12.97 15.89
N TRP A 458 -6.96 11.76 15.77
CA TRP A 458 -6.60 10.80 14.73
C TRP A 458 -7.60 10.90 13.57
N CYS A 459 -7.10 10.88 12.34
CA CYS A 459 -7.89 10.88 11.12
C CYS A 459 -7.28 9.89 10.11
N SER A 460 -8.12 9.11 9.43
CA SER A 460 -7.70 8.14 8.42
C SER A 460 -8.50 8.17 7.10
N ASP A 461 -9.49 9.07 7.01
CA ASP A 461 -10.36 9.26 5.84
C ASP A 461 -9.62 9.99 4.71
N THR A 462 -8.81 9.22 4.00
CA THR A 462 -8.23 9.57 2.70
C THR A 462 -9.15 9.19 1.53
N GLY A 463 -10.07 8.25 1.77
CA GLY A 463 -10.83 7.55 0.74
C GLY A 463 -9.99 6.58 -0.11
N ALA A 464 -10.68 5.95 -1.05
CA ALA A 464 -10.13 4.99 -2.00
C ALA A 464 -11.10 4.83 -3.18
N PHE A 465 -10.69 4.07 -4.20
CA PHE A 465 -11.56 3.57 -5.26
C PHE A 465 -12.35 2.35 -4.77
N ASP A 466 -13.33 2.59 -3.91
CA ASP A 466 -14.20 1.57 -3.29
C ASP A 466 -15.53 1.36 -4.05
N HIS A 467 -15.78 2.19 -5.05
CA HIS A 467 -16.93 2.11 -5.94
C HIS A 467 -16.48 2.31 -7.39
N LYS A 468 -17.00 1.49 -8.31
CA LYS A 468 -16.64 1.48 -9.74
C LYS A 468 -16.80 2.87 -10.33
N GLU A 469 -17.92 3.53 -10.02
CA GLU A 469 -18.33 4.86 -10.53
C GLU A 469 -17.32 5.95 -10.16
N VAL A 470 -16.71 5.88 -8.98
CA VAL A 470 -15.70 6.84 -8.51
C VAL A 470 -14.38 6.64 -9.26
N GLN A 471 -14.00 5.40 -9.53
CA GLN A 471 -12.82 5.07 -10.33
C GLN A 471 -13.03 5.44 -11.81
N VAL A 472 -14.20 5.15 -12.39
CA VAL A 472 -14.59 5.56 -13.75
C VAL A 472 -14.49 7.08 -13.90
N ARG A 473 -15.04 7.85 -12.94
CA ARG A 473 -14.95 9.32 -12.95
C ARG A 473 -13.51 9.84 -12.93
N TYR A 474 -12.60 9.12 -12.26
CA TYR A 474 -11.17 9.45 -12.31
C TYR A 474 -10.55 9.12 -13.66
N LEU A 475 -10.85 7.95 -14.25
CA LEU A 475 -10.35 7.55 -15.57
C LEU A 475 -10.82 8.49 -16.70
N GLN A 476 -12.06 8.97 -16.62
CA GLN A 476 -12.66 9.95 -17.54
C GLN A 476 -11.89 11.28 -17.63
N LYS A 477 -11.07 11.63 -16.62
CA LYS A 477 -10.21 12.81 -16.69
C LYS A 477 -9.02 12.66 -17.64
N TYR A 478 -8.61 11.43 -17.95
CA TYR A 478 -7.36 11.15 -18.66
C TYR A 478 -7.56 10.39 -19.97
N LEU A 479 -8.56 9.51 -20.04
CA LEU A 479 -8.86 8.73 -21.24
C LEU A 479 -9.79 9.52 -22.18
N PRO A 480 -9.54 9.55 -23.50
CA PRO A 480 -10.41 10.21 -24.45
C PRO A 480 -11.75 9.46 -24.56
N GLN A 481 -12.84 10.21 -24.76
CA GLN A 481 -14.19 9.65 -24.84
C GLN A 481 -14.31 8.57 -25.94
N SER A 482 -13.63 8.77 -27.08
CA SER A 482 -13.58 7.79 -28.18
C SER A 482 -12.95 6.45 -27.81
N LEU A 483 -12.06 6.41 -26.81
CA LEU A 483 -11.56 5.16 -26.25
C LEU A 483 -12.62 4.56 -25.31
N LEU A 484 -13.16 5.36 -24.39
CA LEU A 484 -14.12 4.92 -23.37
C LEU A 484 -15.40 4.32 -23.97
N ASP A 485 -15.92 4.89 -25.05
CA ASP A 485 -17.11 4.41 -25.75
C ASP A 485 -16.86 3.17 -26.63
N SER A 486 -15.59 2.80 -26.86
CA SER A 486 -15.23 1.62 -27.64
C SER A 486 -15.32 0.34 -26.79
N ASN A 487 -15.57 -0.81 -27.44
CA ASN A 487 -15.55 -2.12 -26.77
C ASN A 487 -14.26 -2.37 -25.98
N ALA A 488 -13.12 -1.90 -26.50
CA ALA A 488 -11.83 -1.99 -25.80
C ALA A 488 -11.83 -1.13 -24.53
N GLY A 489 -12.31 0.12 -24.59
CA GLY A 489 -12.41 0.99 -23.41
C GLY A 489 -13.38 0.49 -22.35
N VAL A 490 -14.57 0.04 -22.73
CA VAL A 490 -15.56 -0.55 -21.80
C VAL A 490 -14.93 -1.74 -21.07
N ARG A 491 -14.33 -2.69 -21.82
CA ARG A 491 -13.64 -3.84 -21.21
C ARG A 491 -12.44 -3.39 -20.37
N LEU A 492 -11.68 -2.37 -20.80
CA LEU A 492 -10.52 -1.87 -20.07
C LEU A 492 -10.92 -1.30 -18.70
N VAL A 493 -12.00 -0.52 -18.65
CA VAL A 493 -12.55 0.05 -17.42
C VAL A 493 -13.00 -1.06 -16.46
N GLU A 494 -13.68 -2.09 -16.96
CA GLU A 494 -14.05 -3.28 -16.18
C GLU A 494 -12.81 -3.94 -15.53
N ARG A 495 -11.72 -4.07 -16.29
CA ARG A 495 -10.45 -4.64 -15.80
C ARG A 495 -9.72 -3.75 -14.79
N ILE A 496 -9.70 -2.44 -15.02
CA ILE A 496 -9.07 -1.50 -14.08
C ILE A 496 -9.82 -1.51 -12.74
N TRP A 497 -11.15 -1.67 -12.77
CA TRP A 497 -11.94 -1.93 -11.58
C TRP A 497 -11.58 -3.27 -10.94
N TYR A 498 -11.61 -4.37 -11.69
CA TYR A 498 -11.31 -5.69 -11.12
C TYR A 498 -9.89 -5.79 -10.52
N TRP A 499 -8.88 -5.22 -11.17
CA TRP A 499 -7.47 -5.38 -10.79
C TRP A 499 -6.88 -4.25 -9.93
N LEU A 500 -7.37 -3.01 -10.02
CA LEU A 500 -6.70 -1.82 -9.46
C LEU A 500 -7.56 -0.98 -8.49
N HIS A 501 -8.70 -1.50 -8.02
CA HIS A 501 -9.51 -0.86 -6.99
C HIS A 501 -8.81 -0.78 -5.61
N GLY A 502 -9.39 -0.02 -4.69
CA GLY A 502 -8.77 0.34 -3.42
C GLY A 502 -7.88 1.58 -3.53
N ARG A 503 -6.66 1.55 -2.97
CA ARG A 503 -5.82 2.75 -2.81
C ARG A 503 -5.50 3.44 -4.14
N TYR A 504 -5.65 4.76 -4.19
CA TYR A 504 -5.56 5.53 -5.45
C TYR A 504 -4.26 5.30 -6.24
N ARG A 505 -3.12 5.04 -5.56
CA ARG A 505 -1.82 4.81 -6.21
C ARG A 505 -1.84 3.71 -7.26
N PHE A 506 -2.62 2.64 -7.11
CA PHE A 506 -2.63 1.57 -8.11
C PHE A 506 -3.21 2.03 -9.44
N THR A 507 -4.38 2.67 -9.42
CA THR A 507 -5.02 3.23 -10.62
C THR A 507 -4.24 4.45 -11.15
N ALA A 508 -3.83 5.39 -10.30
CA ALA A 508 -3.08 6.58 -10.72
C ALA A 508 -1.70 6.23 -11.30
N GLY A 509 -1.03 5.21 -10.75
CA GLY A 509 0.22 4.69 -11.30
C GLY A 509 0.00 4.10 -12.70
N TYR A 510 -1.02 3.24 -12.87
CA TYR A 510 -1.36 2.68 -14.19
C TYR A 510 -1.69 3.78 -15.21
N VAL A 511 -2.48 4.80 -14.83
CA VAL A 511 -2.77 5.94 -15.71
C VAL A 511 -1.49 6.70 -16.07
N SER A 512 -0.55 6.88 -15.13
CA SER A 512 0.74 7.54 -15.41
C SER A 512 1.57 6.78 -16.44
N GLU A 513 1.64 5.46 -16.32
CA GLU A 513 2.35 4.58 -17.28
C GLU A 513 1.62 4.56 -18.64
N LEU A 514 0.29 4.60 -18.66
CA LEU A 514 -0.51 4.62 -19.88
C LEU A 514 -0.38 5.94 -20.65
N LEU A 515 -0.32 7.07 -19.93
CA LEU A 515 -0.02 8.39 -20.50
C LEU A 515 1.38 8.42 -21.11
N LEU A 516 2.39 7.91 -20.37
CA LEU A 516 3.76 7.77 -20.87
C LEU A 516 3.86 6.85 -22.10
N ASN A 517 3.02 5.81 -22.18
CA ASN A 517 2.92 4.94 -23.35
C ASN A 517 2.06 5.52 -24.50
N GLY A 518 1.64 6.79 -24.42
CA GLY A 518 0.85 7.45 -25.46
C GLY A 518 -0.53 6.80 -25.66
N LEU A 519 -1.13 6.27 -24.59
CA LEU A 519 -2.37 5.48 -24.59
C LEU A 519 -2.32 4.19 -25.43
N LYS A 520 -1.15 3.75 -25.90
CA LYS A 520 -0.99 2.53 -26.70
C LYS A 520 -1.12 1.29 -25.82
N ARG A 521 -1.67 0.22 -26.41
CA ARG A 521 -1.74 -1.14 -25.84
C ARG A 521 -2.24 -1.19 -24.39
N PRO A 522 -3.35 -0.53 -24.02
CA PRO A 522 -3.79 -0.40 -22.65
C PRO A 522 -4.02 -1.74 -21.92
N HIS A 523 -4.59 -2.74 -22.59
CA HIS A 523 -4.83 -4.06 -21.99
C HIS A 523 -3.52 -4.81 -21.76
N GLY A 524 -2.60 -4.81 -22.72
CA GLY A 524 -1.26 -5.41 -22.58
C GLY A 524 -0.41 -4.71 -21.52
N LEU A 525 -0.49 -3.39 -21.43
CA LEU A 525 0.14 -2.61 -20.37
C LEU A 525 -0.43 -2.96 -19.00
N LEU A 526 -1.75 -3.17 -18.88
CA LEU A 526 -2.38 -3.60 -17.63
C LEU A 526 -1.89 -5.00 -17.20
N ASN A 527 -1.72 -5.93 -18.15
CA ASN A 527 -1.13 -7.25 -17.85
C ASN A 527 0.29 -7.11 -17.30
N ALA A 528 1.14 -6.27 -17.92
CA ALA A 528 2.49 -6.01 -17.44
C ALA A 528 2.50 -5.30 -16.08
N TYR A 529 1.55 -4.41 -15.81
CA TYR A 529 1.40 -3.71 -14.54
C TYR A 529 1.06 -4.68 -13.40
N VAL A 530 0.07 -5.56 -13.58
CA VAL A 530 -0.25 -6.62 -12.61
C VAL A 530 0.93 -7.56 -12.40
N GLN A 531 1.60 -7.98 -13.48
CA GLN A 531 2.79 -8.83 -13.42
C GLN A 531 3.95 -8.17 -12.66
N HIS A 532 4.17 -6.85 -12.81
CA HIS A 532 5.23 -6.12 -12.11
C HIS A 532 5.00 -6.05 -10.59
N PHE A 533 3.75 -5.80 -10.17
CA PHE A 533 3.40 -5.67 -8.75
C PHE A 533 3.29 -7.02 -8.03
N ALA A 534 2.72 -8.02 -8.68
CA ALA A 534 2.31 -9.27 -8.03
C ALA A 534 3.03 -10.54 -8.54
N ASN A 535 3.84 -10.43 -9.59
CA ASN A 535 4.39 -11.58 -10.32
C ASN A 535 3.30 -12.58 -10.78
N PHE A 536 2.11 -12.05 -11.11
CA PHE A 536 0.94 -12.81 -11.53
C PHE A 536 0.57 -12.48 -12.98
N ASN A 537 0.51 -13.52 -13.81
CA ASN A 537 0.28 -13.40 -15.25
C ASN A 537 -1.22 -13.44 -15.54
N VAL A 538 -1.76 -12.29 -15.94
CA VAL A 538 -3.18 -12.10 -16.22
C VAL A 538 -3.58 -12.70 -17.58
N THR A 539 -4.69 -13.43 -17.63
CA THR A 539 -5.16 -14.12 -18.86
C THR A 539 -6.46 -13.59 -19.45
N ASP A 540 -7.12 -12.64 -18.79
CA ASP A 540 -8.34 -12.00 -19.28
C ASP A 540 -8.07 -10.92 -20.35
N ALA A 541 -9.13 -10.51 -21.05
CA ALA A 541 -9.13 -9.68 -22.26
C ALA A 541 -8.21 -10.19 -23.38
N SER A 542 -8.06 -11.50 -23.50
CA SER A 542 -7.04 -12.12 -24.37
C SER A 542 -7.26 -11.82 -25.86
N MET A 543 -8.49 -11.49 -26.26
CA MET A 543 -8.82 -10.98 -27.60
C MET A 543 -8.21 -9.58 -27.82
N PHE A 544 -8.47 -8.64 -26.92
CA PHE A 544 -8.00 -7.26 -27.02
C PHE A 544 -6.46 -7.19 -26.94
N VAL A 545 -5.83 -7.92 -26.01
CA VAL A 545 -4.36 -7.99 -25.90
C VAL A 545 -3.70 -8.51 -27.19
N LYS A 546 -4.36 -9.39 -27.95
CA LYS A 546 -3.87 -9.85 -29.27
C LYS A 546 -4.06 -8.79 -30.36
N GLN A 547 -5.19 -8.08 -30.36
CA GLN A 547 -5.48 -7.01 -31.31
C GLN A 547 -4.53 -5.81 -31.14
N GLU A 548 -4.08 -5.54 -29.92
CA GLU A 548 -3.05 -4.54 -29.59
C GLU A 548 -1.63 -4.86 -30.11
N GLY A 549 -1.43 -5.99 -30.80
CA GLY A 549 -0.14 -6.34 -31.39
C GLY A 549 0.94 -6.75 -30.38
N LYS A 550 2.21 -6.72 -30.80
CA LYS A 550 3.37 -7.29 -30.08
C LYS A 550 4.53 -6.33 -29.85
N GLU A 551 4.28 -5.01 -29.91
CA GLU A 551 5.32 -4.01 -29.64
C GLU A 551 5.91 -4.17 -28.23
N ALA A 552 7.11 -3.62 -27.99
CA ALA A 552 7.67 -3.61 -26.64
C ALA A 552 6.78 -2.76 -25.71
N LEU A 553 6.55 -3.25 -24.48
CA LEU A 553 5.94 -2.45 -23.43
C LEU A 553 7.01 -1.61 -22.71
N PRO A 554 6.67 -0.44 -22.18
CA PRO A 554 7.61 0.41 -21.45
C PRO A 554 8.10 -0.30 -20.17
N VAL A 555 9.30 0.09 -19.73
CA VAL A 555 9.82 -0.33 -18.42
C VAL A 555 9.08 0.44 -17.34
N LEU A 556 8.16 -0.26 -16.66
CA LEU A 556 7.36 0.27 -15.57
C LEU A 556 8.23 0.80 -14.41
N SER A 557 7.75 1.85 -13.76
CA SER A 557 8.41 2.50 -12.63
C SER A 557 8.71 1.54 -11.47
N GLN A 558 9.78 1.82 -10.71
CA GLN A 558 10.41 0.87 -9.79
C GLN A 558 9.62 0.56 -8.50
N TYR A 559 8.41 1.09 -8.31
CA TYR A 559 7.67 0.89 -7.07
C TYR A 559 7.14 -0.54 -6.94
N LYS A 560 7.52 -1.21 -5.84
CA LYS A 560 7.06 -2.56 -5.51
C LYS A 560 6.51 -2.61 -4.09
N LEU A 561 5.58 -3.53 -3.87
CA LEU A 561 5.08 -3.84 -2.52
C LEU A 561 6.16 -4.61 -1.74
N ASP A 562 6.58 -4.10 -0.60
CA ASP A 562 7.57 -4.75 0.26
C ASP A 562 6.93 -5.42 1.48
N PHE A 563 6.84 -6.75 1.42
CA PHE A 563 6.41 -7.59 2.54
C PHE A 563 7.57 -8.11 3.41
N SER A 564 8.82 -7.65 3.19
CA SER A 564 10.00 -8.07 3.95
C SER A 564 9.83 -7.93 5.46
N LYS A 565 9.12 -6.88 5.89
CA LYS A 565 8.79 -6.61 7.30
C LYS A 565 8.08 -7.79 7.98
N LEU A 566 7.27 -8.58 7.26
CA LEU A 566 6.55 -9.75 7.80
C LEU A 566 7.49 -10.80 8.43
N LYS A 567 8.76 -10.87 8.01
CA LYS A 567 9.76 -11.76 8.62
C LYS A 567 10.00 -11.47 10.11
N LYS A 568 9.63 -10.28 10.60
CA LYS A 568 9.80 -9.84 11.99
C LYS A 568 8.61 -10.17 12.91
N ASN A 569 7.47 -10.60 12.37
CA ASN A 569 6.26 -10.91 13.14
C ASN A 569 5.64 -12.23 12.65
N SER A 570 5.97 -13.34 13.33
CA SER A 570 5.54 -14.70 12.97
C SER A 570 4.03 -14.90 13.03
N ASP A 571 3.37 -14.21 13.95
CA ASP A 571 1.96 -14.43 14.26
C ASP A 571 1.12 -13.71 13.21
N MET A 572 1.47 -12.46 12.89
CA MET A 572 0.91 -11.73 11.75
C MET A 572 1.19 -12.43 10.42
N LEU A 573 2.39 -12.98 10.19
CA LEU A 573 2.70 -13.77 9.00
C LEU A 573 1.79 -15.02 8.89
N THR A 574 1.51 -15.68 10.02
CA THR A 574 0.61 -16.82 10.08
C THR A 574 -0.83 -16.42 9.78
N THR A 575 -1.29 -15.29 10.35
CA THR A 575 -2.61 -14.72 10.05
C THR A 575 -2.73 -14.37 8.56
N ILE A 576 -1.83 -13.54 8.01
CA ILE A 576 -1.85 -13.17 6.58
C ILE A 576 -1.85 -14.42 5.69
N GLN A 577 -1.06 -15.46 6.01
CA GLN A 577 -1.11 -16.71 5.27
C GLN A 577 -2.50 -17.36 5.32
N GLN A 578 -3.13 -17.44 6.49
CA GLN A 578 -4.49 -18.00 6.61
C GLN A 578 -5.49 -17.19 5.78
N LEU A 579 -5.45 -15.86 5.89
CA LEU A 579 -6.37 -14.95 5.22
C LEU A 579 -6.22 -15.00 3.70
N THR A 580 -4.99 -14.83 3.19
CA THR A 580 -4.70 -14.92 1.76
C THR A 580 -5.06 -16.29 1.22
N THR A 581 -4.68 -17.38 1.88
CA THR A 581 -4.95 -18.74 1.36
C THR A 581 -6.45 -19.09 1.37
N HIS A 582 -7.21 -18.63 2.37
CA HIS A 582 -8.66 -18.83 2.43
C HIS A 582 -9.39 -17.96 1.40
N TYR A 583 -9.04 -16.67 1.30
CA TYR A 583 -9.59 -15.76 0.31
C TYR A 583 -9.31 -16.24 -1.11
N LEU A 584 -8.07 -16.63 -1.42
CA LEU A 584 -7.71 -17.15 -2.74
C LEU A 584 -8.46 -18.43 -3.10
N MET A 585 -8.79 -19.29 -2.13
CA MET A 585 -9.53 -20.52 -2.40
C MET A 585 -11.04 -20.30 -2.54
N ARG A 586 -11.66 -19.47 -1.68
CA ARG A 586 -13.12 -19.37 -1.53
C ARG A 586 -13.71 -17.98 -1.76
N SER A 587 -12.90 -16.96 -2.05
CA SER A 587 -13.32 -15.55 -2.13
C SER A 587 -13.98 -15.02 -0.85
N VAL A 588 -13.62 -15.60 0.31
CA VAL A 588 -14.15 -15.22 1.63
C VAL A 588 -13.06 -14.56 2.46
N LEU A 589 -13.23 -13.26 2.71
CA LEU A 589 -12.45 -12.49 3.68
C LEU A 589 -12.88 -12.78 5.13
N PRO A 590 -11.99 -12.62 6.12
CA PRO A 590 -12.35 -12.63 7.53
C PRO A 590 -13.21 -11.41 7.87
N LEU A 591 -13.96 -11.48 8.97
CA LEU A 591 -14.72 -10.33 9.49
C LEU A 591 -13.85 -9.32 10.27
N THR A 592 -12.71 -9.75 10.83
CA THR A 592 -11.74 -8.90 11.55
C THR A 592 -10.31 -9.47 11.39
N LEU A 593 -9.28 -8.63 11.50
CA LEU A 593 -7.86 -9.04 11.45
C LEU A 593 -7.24 -9.30 12.84
N GLY A 594 -7.98 -8.99 13.92
CA GLY A 594 -7.54 -9.18 15.30
C GLY A 594 -7.45 -7.86 16.05
N LYS A 595 -6.48 -7.73 16.97
CA LYS A 595 -6.25 -6.50 17.75
C LYS A 595 -5.21 -5.56 17.12
N ASP A 596 -4.39 -6.07 16.22
CA ASP A 596 -3.22 -5.39 15.68
C ASP A 596 -3.46 -4.78 14.28
N GLU A 597 -4.70 -4.41 13.97
CA GLU A 597 -5.16 -4.03 12.61
C GLU A 597 -4.31 -2.89 12.00
N ALA A 598 -3.89 -1.92 12.83
CA ALA A 598 -3.01 -0.83 12.42
C ALA A 598 -1.62 -1.29 11.90
N ILE A 599 -1.09 -2.43 12.36
CA ILE A 599 0.20 -2.97 11.89
C ILE A 599 0.07 -3.51 10.45
N TYR A 600 -1.06 -4.13 10.11
CA TYR A 600 -1.34 -4.54 8.73
C TYR A 600 -1.42 -3.32 7.79
N VAL A 601 -1.93 -2.18 8.28
CA VAL A 601 -1.94 -0.90 7.55
C VAL A 601 -0.52 -0.32 7.39
N GLU A 602 0.32 -0.34 8.43
CA GLU A 602 1.75 0.04 8.34
C GLU A 602 2.50 -0.78 7.28
N TYR A 603 2.25 -2.09 7.25
CA TYR A 603 2.99 -3.03 6.41
C TYR A 603 2.47 -3.06 4.96
N GLY A 604 1.51 -2.18 4.63
CA GLY A 604 0.96 -2.09 3.29
C GLY A 604 -0.06 -3.16 2.92
N PHE A 605 -0.37 -4.09 3.83
CA PHE A 605 -1.28 -5.21 3.58
C PHE A 605 -2.77 -4.85 3.73
N ALA A 606 -3.07 -3.86 4.58
CA ALA A 606 -4.41 -3.33 4.77
C ALA A 606 -4.46 -1.81 4.55
N ARG A 607 -5.67 -1.26 4.57
CA ARG A 607 -5.98 0.19 4.57
C ARG A 607 -7.11 0.47 5.56
N PHE A 608 -7.12 1.64 6.19
CA PHE A 608 -8.31 2.09 6.94
C PHE A 608 -9.39 2.55 5.95
N VAL A 609 -10.65 2.24 6.27
CA VAL A 609 -11.84 2.62 5.47
C VAL A 609 -12.79 3.59 6.18
N ASP A 610 -12.56 3.85 7.47
CA ASP A 610 -13.27 4.84 8.27
C ASP A 610 -12.41 6.07 8.59
N SER A 611 -12.98 7.07 9.26
CA SER A 611 -12.24 8.25 9.72
C SER A 611 -11.43 8.03 10.99
N ASP A 612 -11.85 7.09 11.85
CA ASP A 612 -11.47 7.00 13.25
C ASP A 612 -10.41 5.93 13.53
N THR A 613 -9.82 5.33 12.49
CA THR A 613 -8.86 4.21 12.55
C THR A 613 -9.45 2.91 13.16
N LYS A 614 -10.76 2.67 13.02
CA LYS A 614 -11.48 1.55 13.65
C LYS A 614 -11.74 0.35 12.73
N THR A 615 -11.62 0.51 11.42
CA THR A 615 -12.01 -0.52 10.46
C THR A 615 -11.02 -0.56 9.30
N VAL A 616 -10.55 -1.77 8.98
CA VAL A 616 -9.61 -2.02 7.90
C VAL A 616 -10.20 -2.90 6.82
N ALA A 617 -9.76 -2.67 5.57
CA ALA A 617 -10.04 -3.55 4.45
C ALA A 617 -8.77 -4.24 3.96
N VAL A 618 -8.95 -5.47 3.48
CA VAL A 618 -7.94 -6.32 2.83
C VAL A 618 -8.58 -6.94 1.58
N ASP A 619 -8.99 -6.07 0.67
CA ASP A 619 -9.72 -6.39 -0.56
C ASP A 619 -8.88 -6.20 -1.84
N GLU A 620 -7.75 -5.50 -1.72
CA GLU A 620 -6.96 -5.02 -2.86
C GLU A 620 -6.26 -6.15 -3.65
N PRO A 621 -6.61 -6.36 -4.94
CA PRO A 621 -6.13 -7.47 -5.77
C PRO A 621 -4.60 -7.61 -5.81
N LEU A 622 -3.90 -6.49 -6.08
CA LEU A 622 -2.45 -6.46 -6.18
C LEU A 622 -1.77 -6.78 -4.85
N VAL A 623 -2.35 -6.35 -3.73
CA VAL A 623 -1.82 -6.60 -2.39
C VAL A 623 -1.96 -8.08 -2.04
N LEU A 624 -3.14 -8.66 -2.28
CA LEU A 624 -3.44 -10.06 -1.99
C LEU A 624 -2.58 -11.02 -2.83
N LEU A 625 -2.43 -10.77 -4.13
CA LEU A 625 -1.58 -11.58 -4.99
C LEU A 625 -0.08 -11.42 -4.65
N ALA A 626 0.40 -10.19 -4.47
CA ALA A 626 1.81 -9.94 -4.15
C ALA A 626 2.21 -10.51 -2.77
N ALA A 627 1.34 -10.39 -1.77
CA ALA A 627 1.54 -11.02 -0.46
C ALA A 627 1.61 -12.54 -0.56
N THR A 628 0.72 -13.15 -1.36
CA THR A 628 0.72 -14.61 -1.57
C THR A 628 1.97 -15.08 -2.31
N GLY A 629 2.40 -14.38 -3.36
CA GLY A 629 3.64 -14.68 -4.08
C GLY A 629 4.85 -14.61 -3.16
N TRP A 630 4.91 -13.56 -2.34
CA TRP A 630 5.96 -13.38 -1.34
C TRP A 630 5.95 -14.49 -0.27
N ILE A 631 4.78 -14.87 0.27
CA ILE A 631 4.63 -15.95 1.28
C ILE A 631 5.03 -17.31 0.71
N ASN A 632 4.62 -17.62 -0.52
CA ASN A 632 4.99 -18.85 -1.20
C ASN A 632 6.50 -18.95 -1.45
N ALA A 633 7.18 -17.83 -1.72
CA ALA A 633 8.62 -17.77 -1.90
C ALA A 633 9.43 -17.74 -0.59
N ASN A 634 8.90 -17.15 0.50
CA ASN A 634 9.67 -16.86 1.72
C ASN A 634 9.27 -17.66 2.97
N HIS A 635 8.12 -18.34 2.98
CA HIS A 635 7.60 -18.99 4.20
C HIS A 635 7.06 -20.42 3.96
N ARG A 636 5.75 -20.57 3.78
CA ARG A 636 5.06 -21.87 3.65
C ARG A 636 4.23 -21.81 2.38
N THR A 637 4.43 -22.76 1.48
CA THR A 637 3.68 -22.83 0.22
C THR A 637 2.18 -23.10 0.45
N SER A 638 1.32 -22.65 -0.46
CA SER A 638 -0.12 -22.92 -0.46
C SER A 638 -0.41 -24.43 -0.39
N TYR A 639 0.32 -25.26 -1.14
CA TYR A 639 0.23 -26.72 -1.03
C TYR A 639 0.48 -27.22 0.40
N LYS A 640 1.53 -26.71 1.07
CA LYS A 640 1.86 -27.10 2.46
C LYS A 640 0.80 -26.67 3.47
N TYR A 641 0.10 -25.57 3.18
CA TYR A 641 -1.04 -25.12 3.95
C TYR A 641 -2.23 -26.07 3.79
N PHE A 642 -2.72 -26.27 2.56
CA PHE A 642 -3.89 -27.13 2.29
C PHE A 642 -3.65 -28.59 2.72
N ALA A 643 -2.47 -29.15 2.45
CA ALA A 643 -2.11 -30.49 2.90
C ALA A 643 -2.27 -30.63 4.42
N LYS A 644 -1.68 -29.73 5.22
CA LYS A 644 -1.79 -29.78 6.68
C LYS A 644 -3.22 -29.61 7.19
N GLN A 645 -4.11 -28.97 6.44
CA GLN A 645 -5.51 -28.74 6.81
C GLN A 645 -6.49 -29.80 6.28
N ILE A 646 -6.06 -30.80 5.51
CA ILE A 646 -6.92 -31.78 4.81
C ILE A 646 -7.98 -32.48 5.69
N HIS A 647 -7.74 -32.55 7.00
CA HIS A 647 -8.59 -33.20 8.00
C HIS A 647 -9.52 -32.24 8.77
N LEU A 648 -9.35 -30.92 8.57
CA LEU A 648 -10.20 -29.90 9.20
C LEU A 648 -11.51 -29.82 8.44
N HIS A 649 -12.61 -29.77 9.19
CA HIS A 649 -13.94 -29.56 8.64
C HIS A 649 -14.70 -28.66 9.60
N ASP A 650 -15.06 -27.48 9.12
CA ASP A 650 -15.99 -26.57 9.75
C ASP A 650 -17.22 -26.38 8.83
N PRO A 651 -18.33 -25.78 9.33
CA PRO A 651 -19.56 -25.63 8.53
C PRO A 651 -19.44 -24.71 7.30
N SER A 652 -18.37 -23.92 7.21
CA SER A 652 -18.12 -22.93 6.15
C SER A 652 -16.94 -23.30 5.23
N SER A 653 -16.10 -24.25 5.62
CA SER A 653 -14.88 -24.64 4.90
C SER A 653 -14.49 -26.08 5.22
N ASN A 654 -14.15 -26.84 4.19
CA ASN A 654 -13.70 -28.23 4.31
C ASN A 654 -12.29 -28.36 3.72
N GLY A 655 -11.35 -28.79 4.55
CA GLY A 655 -9.95 -28.94 4.18
C GLY A 655 -9.71 -29.91 3.03
N PHE A 656 -10.54 -30.96 2.88
CA PHE A 656 -10.42 -31.89 1.77
C PHE A 656 -10.95 -31.31 0.46
N GLU A 657 -12.07 -30.58 0.49
CA GLU A 657 -12.57 -29.87 -0.70
C GLU A 657 -11.56 -28.84 -1.20
N ASN A 658 -11.00 -28.03 -0.27
CA ASN A 658 -9.97 -27.03 -0.58
C ASN A 658 -8.70 -27.69 -1.16
N TYR A 659 -8.29 -28.83 -0.61
CA TYR A 659 -7.14 -29.59 -1.11
C TYR A 659 -7.41 -30.17 -2.51
N ILE A 660 -8.62 -30.69 -2.77
CA ILE A 660 -8.99 -31.21 -4.09
C ILE A 660 -9.07 -30.09 -5.12
N ALA A 661 -9.68 -28.94 -4.80
CA ALA A 661 -9.70 -27.77 -5.69
C ALA A 661 -8.28 -27.31 -6.09
N PHE A 662 -7.36 -27.22 -5.12
CA PHE A 662 -5.94 -26.95 -5.41
C PHE A 662 -5.30 -28.03 -6.28
N CYS A 663 -5.62 -29.31 -6.07
CA CYS A 663 -5.08 -30.40 -6.88
C CYS A 663 -5.64 -30.42 -8.32
N ILE A 664 -6.89 -30.01 -8.54
CA ILE A 664 -7.48 -29.86 -9.88
C ILE A 664 -6.72 -28.79 -10.68
N ASP A 665 -6.47 -27.63 -10.08
CA ASP A 665 -5.63 -26.59 -10.70
C ASP A 665 -4.21 -27.10 -11.01
N LEU A 666 -3.57 -27.80 -10.07
CA LEU A 666 -2.24 -28.37 -10.27
C LEU A 666 -2.20 -29.43 -11.39
N LEU A 667 -3.25 -30.25 -11.50
CA LEU A 667 -3.38 -31.27 -12.55
C LEU A 667 -3.46 -30.65 -13.94
N PHE A 668 -4.35 -29.66 -14.12
CA PHE A 668 -4.63 -29.02 -15.41
C PHE A 668 -3.73 -27.81 -15.73
N SER A 669 -2.82 -27.43 -14.82
CA SER A 669 -1.72 -26.50 -15.10
C SER A 669 -0.75 -27.00 -16.18
N SER A 670 -0.77 -28.31 -16.45
CA SER A 670 -0.27 -28.94 -17.67
C SER A 670 -1.46 -29.51 -18.44
N ARG A 671 -1.46 -29.43 -19.78
CA ARG A 671 -2.44 -30.18 -20.59
C ARG A 671 -2.30 -31.67 -20.31
N ARG A 672 -3.44 -32.32 -20.03
CA ARG A 672 -3.54 -33.75 -19.69
C ARG A 672 -4.80 -34.33 -20.29
N ARG A 673 -4.78 -35.63 -20.59
CA ARG A 673 -5.99 -36.30 -21.08
C ARG A 673 -7.00 -36.46 -19.96
N VAL A 674 -8.28 -36.28 -20.26
CA VAL A 674 -9.36 -36.40 -19.25
C VAL A 674 -9.31 -37.77 -18.57
N ASN A 675 -9.07 -38.84 -19.32
CA ASN A 675 -8.98 -40.22 -18.83
C ASN A 675 -7.71 -40.56 -18.01
N GLU A 676 -6.68 -39.71 -18.03
CA GLU A 676 -5.55 -39.81 -17.09
C GLU A 676 -5.94 -39.27 -15.70
N VAL A 677 -6.77 -38.22 -15.68
CA VAL A 677 -7.21 -37.53 -14.47
C VAL A 677 -8.43 -38.19 -13.83
N PHE A 678 -9.33 -38.74 -14.65
CA PHE A 678 -10.59 -39.34 -14.20
C PHE A 678 -10.73 -40.79 -14.71
N HIS A 679 -10.91 -41.73 -13.79
CA HIS A 679 -11.10 -43.14 -14.10
C HIS A 679 -12.58 -43.47 -14.37
N PHE A 680 -12.91 -43.69 -15.64
CA PHE A 680 -14.19 -44.25 -16.06
C PHE A 680 -14.20 -45.75 -15.76
N SER A 681 -15.29 -46.24 -15.16
CA SER A 681 -15.30 -47.54 -14.47
C SER A 681 -16.31 -48.56 -15.01
N GLY A 682 -17.26 -48.15 -15.84
CA GLY A 682 -18.40 -48.98 -16.24
C GLY A 682 -18.33 -49.57 -17.65
N ILE A 683 -19.47 -50.10 -18.08
CA ILE A 683 -19.80 -50.58 -19.42
C ILE A 683 -21.01 -49.73 -19.88
N GLY A 684 -21.20 -49.52 -21.18
CA GLY A 684 -22.26 -48.63 -21.68
C GLY A 684 -22.04 -47.18 -21.27
N TYR A 685 -23.02 -46.51 -20.67
CA TYR A 685 -22.92 -45.11 -20.20
C TYR A 685 -21.81 -44.86 -19.14
N GLY A 686 -21.34 -45.92 -18.47
CA GLY A 686 -20.19 -45.84 -17.57
C GLY A 686 -18.82 -46.11 -18.23
N ALA A 687 -18.79 -46.50 -19.50
CA ALA A 687 -17.55 -46.69 -20.25
C ALA A 687 -16.86 -45.34 -20.50
N ALA A 688 -15.54 -45.35 -20.76
CA ALA A 688 -14.80 -44.14 -21.09
C ALA A 688 -15.34 -43.52 -22.40
N PRO A 689 -15.90 -42.29 -22.39
CA PRO A 689 -16.35 -41.63 -23.62
C PRO A 689 -15.16 -41.42 -24.57
N ALA A 690 -15.38 -41.45 -25.89
CA ALA A 690 -14.30 -41.29 -26.86
C ALA A 690 -13.49 -40.00 -26.63
N TRP A 691 -14.19 -38.91 -26.29
CA TRP A 691 -13.61 -37.61 -25.97
C TRP A 691 -12.78 -37.58 -24.69
N SER A 692 -12.88 -38.57 -23.80
CA SER A 692 -12.04 -38.64 -22.61
C SER A 692 -10.55 -38.84 -22.93
N SER A 693 -10.23 -39.23 -24.16
CA SER A 693 -8.86 -39.29 -24.68
C SER A 693 -8.27 -37.93 -25.08
N LEU A 694 -9.10 -36.88 -25.19
CA LEU A 694 -8.66 -35.53 -25.52
C LEU A 694 -7.91 -34.89 -24.35
N GLU A 695 -6.91 -34.07 -24.67
CA GLU A 695 -6.30 -33.16 -23.70
C GLU A 695 -7.31 -32.10 -23.25
N ALA A 696 -7.21 -31.71 -21.97
CA ALA A 696 -8.02 -30.67 -21.35
C ALA A 696 -7.15 -29.65 -20.59
N GLU A 697 -7.69 -28.43 -20.43
CA GLU A 697 -7.18 -27.37 -19.55
C GLU A 697 -8.31 -26.72 -18.75
N LEU A 698 -8.01 -26.27 -17.53
CA LEU A 698 -8.95 -25.55 -16.67
C LEU A 698 -9.17 -24.13 -17.21
N VAL A 699 -10.43 -23.71 -17.29
CA VAL A 699 -10.81 -22.37 -17.77
C VAL A 699 -11.81 -21.70 -16.82
N ALA A 700 -11.74 -20.37 -16.71
CA ALA A 700 -12.82 -19.57 -16.19
C ALA A 700 -13.68 -19.05 -17.36
N LEU A 701 -14.98 -18.90 -17.12
CA LEU A 701 -15.93 -18.28 -18.02
C LEU A 701 -16.51 -17.04 -17.34
N HIS A 702 -16.31 -15.87 -17.94
CA HIS A 702 -16.77 -14.59 -17.38
C HIS A 702 -17.61 -13.81 -18.40
N ARG A 703 -18.83 -13.43 -18.03
CA ARG A 703 -19.70 -12.54 -18.80
C ARG A 703 -19.29 -11.09 -18.53
N THR A 704 -18.64 -10.50 -19.51
CA THR A 704 -18.14 -9.12 -19.50
C THR A 704 -19.28 -8.08 -19.51
N ASP A 705 -18.95 -6.82 -19.19
CA ASP A 705 -19.86 -5.67 -19.36
C ASP A 705 -20.40 -5.49 -20.80
N LEU A 706 -19.79 -6.15 -21.79
CA LEU A 706 -20.23 -6.20 -23.20
C LEU A 706 -21.25 -7.33 -23.49
N ASP A 707 -21.75 -8.00 -22.47
CA ASP A 707 -22.56 -9.23 -22.51
C ASP A 707 -21.91 -10.43 -23.24
N THR A 708 -20.61 -10.33 -23.55
CA THR A 708 -19.84 -11.44 -24.16
C THR A 708 -19.24 -12.34 -23.08
N ILE A 709 -19.26 -13.66 -23.32
CA ILE A 709 -18.60 -14.64 -22.45
C ILE A 709 -17.13 -14.77 -22.90
N GLU A 710 -16.21 -14.34 -22.04
CA GLU A 710 -14.77 -14.53 -22.22
C GLU A 710 -14.32 -15.87 -21.59
N GLU A 711 -13.52 -16.63 -22.32
CA GLU A 711 -12.89 -17.87 -21.85
C GLU A 711 -11.40 -17.67 -21.56
N SER A 712 -11.00 -17.83 -20.30
CA SER A 712 -9.63 -17.57 -19.88
C SER A 712 -8.98 -18.80 -19.27
N ALA A 713 -7.76 -19.13 -19.70
CA ALA A 713 -6.99 -20.26 -19.17
C ALA A 713 -6.49 -19.99 -17.75
N VAL A 714 -6.45 -21.04 -16.92
CA VAL A 714 -6.17 -20.96 -15.48
C VAL A 714 -5.02 -21.89 -15.12
N ARG A 715 -4.03 -21.38 -14.39
CA ARG A 715 -2.92 -22.13 -13.75
C ARG A 715 -2.52 -21.41 -12.47
N HIS A 716 -3.43 -21.36 -11.50
CA HIS A 716 -3.31 -20.50 -10.31
C HIS A 716 -2.10 -20.86 -9.44
N SER A 717 -1.81 -22.15 -9.31
CA SER A 717 -0.59 -22.69 -8.69
C SER A 717 0.72 -22.29 -9.39
N GLN A 718 0.65 -21.78 -10.64
CA GLN A 718 1.75 -21.19 -11.40
C GLN A 718 1.67 -19.65 -11.47
N PHE A 719 0.81 -19.01 -10.66
CA PHE A 719 0.54 -17.57 -10.65
C PHE A 719 0.11 -17.03 -12.02
N PHE A 720 -0.90 -17.68 -12.61
CA PHE A 720 -1.40 -17.39 -13.96
C PHE A 720 -2.92 -17.62 -14.02
N GLY A 721 -3.68 -16.61 -14.45
CA GLY A 721 -5.14 -16.72 -14.55
C GLY A 721 -5.90 -15.40 -14.76
N PRO A 722 -7.24 -15.45 -14.84
CA PRO A 722 -8.10 -14.28 -15.07
C PRO A 722 -8.61 -13.62 -13.78
N SER A 723 -8.32 -14.23 -12.63
CA SER A 723 -8.90 -13.87 -11.34
C SER A 723 -7.84 -13.85 -10.25
N VAL A 724 -8.08 -13.04 -9.21
CA VAL A 724 -7.30 -13.10 -7.97
C VAL A 724 -7.48 -14.47 -7.33
N THR A 725 -8.71 -14.97 -7.26
CA THR A 725 -9.08 -16.18 -6.52
C THR A 725 -9.30 -17.38 -7.45
N LEU A 726 -8.89 -18.57 -7.01
CA LEU A 726 -9.12 -19.84 -7.69
C LEU A 726 -10.60 -20.28 -7.58
N GLY A 727 -11.29 -19.90 -6.51
CA GLY A 727 -12.69 -20.27 -6.33
C GLY A 727 -13.54 -19.27 -5.56
N THR A 728 -14.85 -19.40 -5.72
CA THR A 728 -15.87 -18.66 -4.98
C THR A 728 -16.75 -19.60 -4.17
N ASN A 729 -17.11 -19.19 -2.95
CA ASN A 729 -17.99 -19.94 -2.06
C ASN A 729 -19.39 -19.30 -2.07
N ALA A 730 -20.32 -19.91 -2.81
CA ALA A 730 -21.70 -19.49 -2.88
C ALA A 730 -22.36 -19.61 -1.49
N LYS A 731 -22.76 -18.47 -0.92
CA LYS A 731 -23.45 -18.39 0.38
C LYS A 731 -24.96 -18.54 0.20
N SER A 732 -25.46 -18.30 -1.01
CA SER A 732 -26.86 -18.43 -1.41
C SER A 732 -27.02 -19.29 -2.68
N PRO A 733 -28.21 -19.86 -2.92
CA PRO A 733 -28.54 -20.45 -4.22
C PRO A 733 -28.42 -19.47 -5.39
N GLU A 734 -28.74 -18.19 -5.15
CA GLU A 734 -28.60 -17.07 -6.08
C GLU A 734 -27.14 -16.88 -6.51
N ASP A 735 -26.17 -16.93 -5.58
CA ASP A 735 -24.73 -16.90 -5.89
C ASP A 735 -24.32 -18.09 -6.79
N THR A 736 -24.94 -19.25 -6.56
CA THR A 736 -24.67 -20.48 -7.34
C THR A 736 -25.19 -20.32 -8.77
N SER A 737 -26.42 -19.84 -8.94
CA SER A 737 -26.99 -19.54 -10.27
C SER A 737 -26.20 -18.46 -11.00
N SER A 738 -25.80 -17.40 -10.29
CA SER A 738 -25.00 -16.30 -10.83
C SER A 738 -23.64 -16.77 -11.35
N TRP A 739 -22.95 -17.65 -10.62
CA TRP A 739 -21.70 -18.25 -11.10
C TRP A 739 -21.92 -19.15 -12.34
N LEU A 740 -22.96 -19.98 -12.34
CA LEU A 740 -23.32 -20.81 -13.50
C LEU A 740 -23.72 -19.96 -14.72
N GLY A 741 -24.27 -18.75 -14.50
CA GLY A 741 -24.53 -17.72 -15.52
C GLY A 741 -23.30 -16.97 -16.03
N HIS A 742 -22.11 -17.34 -15.52
CA HIS A 742 -20.81 -16.75 -15.83
C HIS A 742 -20.58 -15.33 -15.26
N ASN A 743 -21.34 -14.91 -14.25
CA ASN A 743 -21.18 -13.58 -13.62
C ASN A 743 -20.03 -13.53 -12.60
N SER A 744 -18.98 -14.34 -12.77
CA SER A 744 -17.85 -14.43 -11.85
C SER A 744 -16.57 -14.74 -12.61
N TYR A 745 -15.49 -14.10 -12.18
CA TYR A 745 -14.14 -14.33 -12.68
C TYR A 745 -13.55 -15.69 -12.23
N THR A 746 -14.13 -16.34 -11.22
CA THR A 746 -13.50 -17.51 -10.57
C THR A 746 -13.72 -18.81 -11.35
N PRO A 747 -12.67 -19.63 -11.57
CA PRO A 747 -12.79 -20.87 -12.36
C PRO A 747 -13.43 -22.05 -11.61
N ILE A 748 -13.50 -22.00 -10.28
CA ILE A 748 -14.16 -23.02 -9.45
C ILE A 748 -15.27 -22.36 -8.61
N CYS A 749 -16.41 -23.04 -8.49
CA CYS A 749 -17.45 -22.74 -7.52
C CYS A 749 -17.50 -23.84 -6.46
N PHE A 750 -17.56 -23.44 -5.20
CA PHE A 750 -18.11 -24.24 -4.12
C PHE A 750 -19.59 -23.85 -4.02
N PRO A 751 -20.52 -24.66 -4.56
CA PRO A 751 -21.92 -24.27 -4.67
C PRO A 751 -22.61 -24.24 -3.31
N HIS A 752 -23.80 -23.64 -3.26
CA HIS A 752 -24.60 -23.62 -2.04
C HIS A 752 -24.85 -25.04 -1.52
N ILE A 753 -24.79 -25.23 -0.19
CA ILE A 753 -24.84 -26.55 0.48
C ILE A 753 -26.06 -27.43 0.13
N SER A 754 -27.16 -26.82 -0.34
CA SER A 754 -28.35 -27.55 -0.80
C SER A 754 -28.26 -28.06 -2.24
N MET A 755 -27.30 -27.60 -3.06
CA MET A 755 -27.23 -27.98 -4.48
C MET A 755 -26.90 -29.47 -4.65
N GLY A 756 -25.91 -29.99 -3.91
CA GLY A 756 -25.50 -31.39 -3.98
C GLY A 756 -23.99 -31.59 -4.11
N PRO A 757 -23.34 -31.13 -5.21
CA PRO A 757 -21.91 -31.26 -5.42
C PRO A 757 -21.09 -30.43 -4.41
N ASP A 758 -19.81 -30.77 -4.22
CA ASP A 758 -18.90 -29.96 -3.40
C ASP A 758 -18.09 -28.96 -4.24
N LEU A 759 -17.83 -29.27 -5.52
CA LEU A 759 -17.17 -28.37 -6.49
C LEU A 759 -17.88 -28.40 -7.85
N VAL A 760 -17.88 -27.26 -8.55
CA VAL A 760 -18.23 -27.13 -9.98
C VAL A 760 -17.14 -26.34 -10.70
N PHE A 761 -16.72 -26.79 -11.88
CA PHE A 761 -15.73 -26.09 -12.73
C PHE A 761 -15.91 -26.46 -14.21
N VAL A 762 -15.19 -25.77 -15.10
CA VAL A 762 -15.24 -26.00 -16.57
C VAL A 762 -13.89 -26.48 -17.09
N LEU A 763 -13.90 -27.49 -17.95
CA LEU A 763 -12.73 -27.89 -18.73
C LEU A 763 -12.94 -27.55 -20.20
N ARG A 764 -11.92 -26.94 -20.82
CA ARG A 764 -11.82 -26.81 -22.27
C ARG A 764 -11.01 -27.97 -22.82
N LEU A 765 -11.59 -28.69 -23.77
CA LEU A 765 -10.93 -29.81 -24.46
C LEU A 765 -10.13 -29.29 -25.67
N SER A 766 -9.20 -30.12 -26.15
CA SER A 766 -8.31 -29.82 -27.29
C SER A 766 -9.02 -29.66 -28.64
N ASP A 767 -10.26 -30.13 -28.78
CA ASP A 767 -11.15 -29.85 -29.91
C ASP A 767 -11.86 -28.48 -29.80
N GLY A 768 -11.67 -27.75 -28.69
CA GLY A 768 -12.31 -26.47 -28.40
C GLY A 768 -13.70 -26.57 -27.79
N SER A 769 -14.23 -27.78 -27.54
CA SER A 769 -15.48 -27.98 -26.80
C SER A 769 -15.29 -27.75 -25.30
N LEU A 770 -16.38 -27.38 -24.62
CA LEU A 770 -16.41 -27.20 -23.16
C LEU A 770 -17.27 -28.27 -22.48
N ILE A 771 -16.85 -28.68 -21.29
CA ILE A 771 -17.63 -29.53 -20.39
C ILE A 771 -17.70 -28.93 -18.98
N TRP A 772 -18.86 -29.05 -18.35
CA TRP A 772 -18.95 -28.92 -16.89
C TRP A 772 -18.31 -30.14 -16.22
N VAL A 773 -17.72 -29.93 -15.06
CA VAL A 773 -17.34 -31.01 -14.14
C VAL A 773 -17.95 -30.70 -12.78
N VAL A 774 -18.77 -31.63 -12.27
CA VAL A 774 -19.38 -31.56 -10.94
C VAL A 774 -18.80 -32.67 -10.07
N LEU A 775 -18.24 -32.31 -8.92
CA LEU A 775 -17.42 -33.19 -8.11
C LEU A 775 -17.94 -33.30 -6.67
N GLN A 776 -18.05 -34.53 -6.18
CA GLN A 776 -18.19 -34.84 -4.76
C GLN A 776 -16.86 -35.31 -4.18
N ALA A 777 -16.40 -34.65 -3.11
CA ALA A 777 -15.25 -35.00 -2.31
C ALA A 777 -15.66 -35.76 -1.03
N LYS A 778 -15.00 -36.87 -0.73
CA LYS A 778 -15.24 -37.68 0.47
C LYS A 778 -13.94 -38.06 1.17
N TYR A 779 -13.58 -37.32 2.21
CA TYR A 779 -12.51 -37.71 3.12
C TYR A 779 -13.01 -38.82 4.06
N SER A 780 -12.59 -40.07 3.83
CA SER A 780 -13.08 -41.22 4.57
C SER A 780 -12.10 -42.40 4.55
N LEU A 781 -12.01 -43.12 5.66
CA LEU A 781 -11.32 -44.42 5.74
C LEU A 781 -12.11 -45.55 5.06
N GLY A 782 -13.41 -45.35 4.84
CA GLY A 782 -14.29 -46.35 4.23
C GLY A 782 -14.49 -47.60 5.09
N LYS A 783 -14.93 -48.68 4.44
CA LYS A 783 -14.93 -50.06 4.98
C LYS A 783 -13.98 -50.89 4.11
N ASN A 784 -13.03 -51.57 4.73
CA ASN A 784 -11.96 -52.34 4.06
C ASN A 784 -11.21 -51.51 2.99
N GLY A 785 -10.96 -50.22 3.25
CA GLY A 785 -10.28 -49.32 2.31
C GLY A 785 -11.11 -48.87 1.11
N THR A 786 -12.42 -49.14 1.08
CA THR A 786 -13.34 -48.71 0.01
C THR A 786 -14.51 -47.90 0.57
N LEU A 787 -15.07 -46.96 -0.20
CA LEU A 787 -16.26 -46.22 0.21
C LEU A 787 -17.45 -47.18 0.44
N SER A 788 -18.32 -46.92 1.40
CA SER A 788 -19.49 -47.79 1.63
C SER A 788 -20.52 -47.62 0.49
N ARG A 789 -21.24 -48.70 0.09
CA ARG A 789 -22.27 -48.60 -0.96
C ARG A 789 -23.30 -47.48 -0.69
N PRO A 790 -23.82 -47.27 0.55
CA PRO A 790 -24.72 -46.15 0.83
C PRO A 790 -24.08 -44.77 0.60
N ASN A 791 -22.82 -44.58 1.00
CA ASN A 791 -22.11 -43.32 0.78
C ASN A 791 -21.79 -43.11 -0.70
N LEU A 792 -21.49 -44.18 -1.44
CA LEU A 792 -21.25 -44.15 -2.88
C LEU A 792 -22.53 -43.75 -3.64
N ARG A 793 -23.66 -44.43 -3.39
CA ARG A 793 -24.99 -44.05 -3.92
C ARG A 793 -25.32 -42.58 -3.65
N LYS A 794 -25.15 -42.12 -2.40
CA LYS A 794 -25.38 -40.72 -2.04
C LYS A 794 -24.47 -39.76 -2.84
N SER A 795 -23.21 -40.13 -3.03
CA SER A 795 -22.22 -39.31 -3.77
C SER A 795 -22.45 -39.32 -5.28
N MET A 796 -23.06 -40.38 -5.84
CA MET A 796 -23.50 -40.43 -7.24
C MET A 796 -24.77 -39.57 -7.44
N ARG A 797 -25.74 -39.68 -6.52
CA ARG A 797 -26.96 -38.87 -6.53
C ARG A 797 -26.65 -37.37 -6.47
N SER A 798 -25.75 -36.94 -5.60
CA SER A 798 -25.45 -35.52 -5.40
C SER A 798 -24.71 -34.83 -6.55
N VAL A 799 -24.06 -35.59 -7.46
CA VAL A 799 -23.47 -35.05 -8.70
C VAL A 799 -24.36 -35.23 -9.92
N THR A 800 -25.58 -35.75 -9.76
CA THR A 800 -26.51 -36.01 -10.87
C THR A 800 -27.47 -34.83 -11.04
N PRO A 801 -27.53 -34.15 -12.20
CA PRO A 801 -28.25 -32.88 -12.35
C PRO A 801 -29.74 -32.91 -11.97
N SER A 802 -30.45 -33.99 -12.25
CA SER A 802 -31.87 -34.17 -11.87
C SER A 802 -32.11 -34.18 -10.35
N TYR A 803 -31.05 -34.24 -9.54
CA TYR A 803 -31.09 -34.16 -8.08
C TYR A 803 -30.52 -32.86 -7.52
N PHE A 804 -30.17 -31.89 -8.36
CA PHE A 804 -29.70 -30.60 -7.87
C PHE A 804 -30.82 -29.86 -7.13
N PHE A 805 -30.49 -29.38 -5.93
CA PHE A 805 -31.45 -28.81 -4.98
C PHE A 805 -32.62 -29.76 -4.63
N LEU A 806 -32.44 -31.08 -4.69
CA LEU A 806 -33.37 -32.05 -4.06
C LEU A 806 -32.90 -32.43 -2.65
N ASP A 807 -33.81 -32.30 -1.68
CA ASP A 807 -33.56 -32.76 -0.31
C ASP A 807 -33.60 -34.30 -0.18
N LYS A 808 -33.46 -34.80 1.05
CA LYS A 808 -33.40 -36.25 1.32
C LYS A 808 -34.72 -36.95 0.95
N ASP A 809 -35.84 -36.25 1.14
CA ASP A 809 -37.20 -36.74 0.95
C ASP A 809 -37.68 -36.59 -0.50
N GLY A 810 -36.86 -35.94 -1.35
CA GLY A 810 -37.11 -35.77 -2.78
C GLY A 810 -37.89 -34.50 -3.12
N LYS A 811 -38.00 -33.57 -2.17
CA LYS A 811 -38.63 -32.26 -2.41
C LYS A 811 -37.60 -31.26 -2.93
N HIS A 812 -38.01 -30.41 -3.86
CA HIS A 812 -37.20 -29.28 -4.31
C HIS A 812 -37.00 -28.27 -3.18
N PHE A 813 -35.73 -27.96 -2.92
CA PHE A 813 -35.30 -26.80 -2.17
C PHE A 813 -35.34 -25.59 -3.12
N SER A 814 -36.25 -24.66 -2.85
CA SER A 814 -36.30 -23.36 -3.51
C SER A 814 -36.69 -22.33 -2.45
N PRO A 815 -35.86 -21.32 -2.16
CA PRO A 815 -36.21 -20.27 -1.22
C PRO A 815 -37.50 -19.56 -1.64
N THR A 816 -38.30 -19.06 -0.70
CA THR A 816 -39.50 -18.27 -1.01
C THR A 816 -39.18 -17.00 -1.82
N SER A 817 -37.97 -16.46 -1.66
CA SER A 817 -37.42 -15.36 -2.44
C SER A 817 -37.07 -15.73 -3.90
N TYR A 818 -36.93 -17.03 -4.19
CA TYR A 818 -36.39 -17.52 -5.45
C TYR A 818 -37.04 -18.86 -5.86
N PRO A 819 -38.34 -18.85 -6.21
CA PRO A 819 -39.14 -20.06 -6.40
C PRO A 819 -38.79 -20.87 -7.65
N ASP A 820 -38.20 -20.25 -8.68
CA ASP A 820 -37.87 -20.89 -9.96
C ASP A 820 -36.41 -21.40 -10.05
N LEU A 821 -35.69 -21.38 -8.92
CA LEU A 821 -34.27 -21.76 -8.80
C LEU A 821 -33.90 -23.01 -9.59
N VAL A 822 -34.69 -24.09 -9.51
CA VAL A 822 -34.36 -25.38 -10.12
C VAL A 822 -34.41 -25.31 -11.65
N ASN A 823 -35.40 -24.62 -12.22
CA ASN A 823 -35.50 -24.44 -13.66
C ASN A 823 -34.39 -23.51 -14.16
N GLU A 824 -34.13 -22.41 -13.44
CA GLU A 824 -33.02 -21.52 -13.80
C GLU A 824 -31.68 -22.26 -13.79
N ILE A 825 -31.38 -23.08 -12.77
CA ILE A 825 -30.14 -23.87 -12.73
C ILE A 825 -30.00 -24.80 -13.94
N HIS A 826 -31.09 -25.42 -14.41
CA HIS A 826 -31.08 -26.20 -15.65
C HIS A 826 -30.79 -25.34 -16.88
N GLU A 827 -31.41 -24.17 -17.01
CA GLU A 827 -31.13 -23.22 -18.11
C GLU A 827 -29.69 -22.68 -18.07
N ARG A 828 -29.14 -22.38 -16.89
CA ARG A 828 -27.74 -21.96 -16.72
C ARG A 828 -26.77 -23.07 -17.15
N LEU A 829 -27.06 -24.33 -16.83
CA LEU A 829 -26.27 -25.48 -17.30
C LEU A 829 -26.33 -25.66 -18.83
N LEU A 830 -27.49 -25.40 -19.45
CA LEU A 830 -27.65 -25.35 -20.91
C LEU A 830 -26.96 -24.12 -21.54
N GLY A 831 -26.69 -23.07 -20.76
CA GLY A 831 -26.04 -21.83 -21.20
C GLY A 831 -24.53 -21.95 -21.50
N LEU A 832 -23.88 -23.07 -21.16
CA LEU A 832 -22.45 -23.28 -21.45
C LEU A 832 -22.18 -23.15 -22.97
N PRO A 833 -21.20 -22.34 -23.41
CA PRO A 833 -20.88 -22.23 -24.82
C PRO A 833 -20.13 -23.49 -25.32
N ARG A 834 -20.31 -23.82 -26.61
CA ARG A 834 -19.59 -24.94 -27.28
C ARG A 834 -19.73 -26.28 -26.55
N ARG A 835 -20.93 -26.54 -26.00
CA ARG A 835 -21.34 -27.82 -25.41
C ARG A 835 -21.21 -28.99 -26.38
N ARG A 836 -20.97 -30.17 -25.82
CA ARG A 836 -20.98 -31.45 -26.53
C ARG A 836 -22.14 -32.33 -26.06
N ALA A 837 -22.91 -32.89 -26.99
CA ALA A 837 -24.09 -33.71 -26.68
C ALA A 837 -23.73 -35.13 -26.20
N ASP A 838 -22.54 -35.62 -26.54
CA ASP A 838 -21.99 -36.92 -26.13
C ASP A 838 -21.33 -36.89 -24.72
N ALA A 839 -21.61 -35.84 -23.94
CA ALA A 839 -21.39 -35.79 -22.49
C ALA A 839 -22.71 -35.55 -21.73
N GLY A 840 -23.83 -36.04 -22.28
CA GLY A 840 -25.18 -35.90 -21.72
C GLY A 840 -25.82 -34.54 -21.99
N LYS A 841 -27.10 -34.41 -21.61
CA LYS A 841 -27.96 -33.23 -21.84
C LYS A 841 -27.27 -31.89 -21.55
N TYR A 842 -26.54 -31.80 -20.44
CA TYR A 842 -25.88 -30.57 -19.99
C TYR A 842 -24.39 -30.49 -20.36
N SER A 843 -23.82 -31.44 -21.12
CA SER A 843 -22.39 -31.48 -21.44
C SER A 843 -21.51 -31.54 -20.18
N LEU A 844 -21.78 -32.53 -19.32
CA LEU A 844 -21.39 -32.54 -17.92
C LEU A 844 -20.80 -33.90 -17.48
N LEU A 845 -19.62 -33.84 -16.88
CA LEU A 845 -18.92 -34.97 -16.27
C LEU A 845 -19.18 -35.03 -14.76
N ARG A 846 -19.68 -36.17 -14.30
CA ARG A 846 -19.96 -36.45 -12.88
C ARG A 846 -18.73 -37.10 -12.23
N VAL A 847 -18.24 -36.57 -11.12
CA VAL A 847 -17.00 -37.05 -10.48
C VAL A 847 -17.18 -37.36 -9.00
N VAL A 848 -16.71 -38.53 -8.56
CA VAL A 848 -16.62 -38.89 -7.14
C VAL A 848 -15.16 -39.10 -6.72
N ALA A 849 -14.61 -38.15 -5.95
CA ALA A 849 -13.29 -38.20 -5.35
C ALA A 849 -13.38 -38.70 -3.90
N SER A 850 -12.63 -39.76 -3.56
CA SER A 850 -12.55 -40.28 -2.19
C SER A 850 -11.11 -40.56 -1.81
N PHE A 851 -10.77 -40.28 -0.56
CA PHE A 851 -9.44 -40.54 0.01
C PHE A 851 -9.52 -40.66 1.54
N PRO A 852 -8.73 -41.53 2.21
CA PRO A 852 -7.87 -42.58 1.64
C PRO A 852 -8.64 -43.80 1.10
N ALA A 853 -9.96 -43.88 1.31
CA ALA A 853 -10.79 -44.95 0.74
C ALA A 853 -10.94 -44.82 -0.79
N ASP A 854 -10.87 -45.95 -1.49
CA ASP A 854 -11.16 -46.07 -2.91
C ASP A 854 -12.65 -45.89 -3.21
N THR A 855 -13.00 -45.08 -4.22
CA THR A 855 -14.37 -44.85 -4.67
C THR A 855 -15.04 -46.14 -5.19
N ASN A 856 -14.33 -46.93 -6.01
CA ASN A 856 -14.77 -48.15 -6.67
C ASN A 856 -16.21 -48.10 -7.23
N LEU A 857 -16.43 -47.25 -8.25
CA LEU A 857 -17.72 -47.00 -8.90
C LEU A 857 -18.38 -48.29 -9.46
N LYS A 858 -17.58 -49.28 -9.89
CA LYS A 858 -18.07 -50.59 -10.40
C LYS A 858 -19.07 -51.26 -9.47
N ARG A 859 -19.00 -50.98 -8.16
CA ARG A 859 -19.88 -51.60 -7.16
C ARG A 859 -21.31 -51.08 -7.22
N CYS A 860 -21.56 -49.90 -7.79
CA CYS A 860 -22.89 -49.27 -7.82
C CYS A 860 -23.24 -48.74 -9.22
N ILE A 861 -22.55 -49.16 -10.28
CA ILE A 861 -22.79 -48.63 -11.64
C ILE A 861 -24.14 -49.06 -12.22
N ASP A 862 -24.64 -50.24 -11.84
CA ASP A 862 -25.99 -50.72 -12.20
C ASP A 862 -27.11 -50.00 -11.41
N GLU A 863 -26.72 -49.11 -10.48
CA GLU A 863 -27.58 -48.32 -9.61
C GLU A 863 -27.42 -46.80 -9.91
N ASP A 864 -26.89 -46.46 -11.09
CA ASP A 864 -26.65 -45.07 -11.50
C ASP A 864 -27.98 -44.30 -11.67
N PRO A 865 -28.21 -43.21 -10.92
CA PRO A 865 -29.47 -42.48 -10.96
C PRO A 865 -29.62 -41.53 -12.16
N ASP A 866 -28.60 -41.36 -13.01
CA ASP A 866 -28.69 -40.50 -14.19
C ASP A 866 -29.47 -41.16 -15.33
N GLN A 867 -30.32 -40.37 -16.00
CA GLN A 867 -31.13 -40.79 -17.15
C GLN A 867 -30.89 -39.90 -18.39
N ASP A 868 -30.05 -38.87 -18.27
CA ASP A 868 -29.79 -37.83 -19.28
C ASP A 868 -28.46 -38.06 -20.04
N GLY A 869 -27.77 -39.18 -19.77
CA GLY A 869 -26.56 -39.62 -20.48
C GLY A 869 -25.25 -38.99 -19.99
N HIS A 870 -25.22 -38.45 -18.77
CA HIS A 870 -24.03 -37.80 -18.21
C HIS A 870 -23.00 -38.83 -17.72
N PRO A 871 -21.78 -38.90 -18.28
CA PRO A 871 -20.79 -39.88 -17.87
C PRO A 871 -20.31 -39.66 -16.43
N ILE A 872 -19.92 -40.75 -15.76
CA ILE A 872 -19.43 -40.74 -14.37
C ILE A 872 -18.04 -41.37 -14.23
N ALA A 873 -17.18 -40.73 -13.44
CA ALA A 873 -15.81 -41.16 -13.20
C ALA A 873 -15.35 -40.93 -11.75
N SER A 874 -14.25 -41.57 -11.35
CA SER A 874 -13.58 -41.31 -10.06
C SER A 874 -12.27 -40.56 -10.28
N LEU A 875 -11.96 -39.61 -9.40
CA LEU A 875 -10.72 -38.84 -9.49
C LEU A 875 -9.49 -39.73 -9.25
N ASN A 876 -8.46 -39.61 -10.11
CA ASN A 876 -7.23 -40.38 -10.01
C ASN A 876 -6.33 -39.91 -8.85
N MET A 877 -6.65 -40.34 -7.62
CA MET A 877 -5.85 -40.04 -6.43
C MET A 877 -4.41 -40.60 -6.50
N SER A 878 -4.13 -41.59 -7.36
CA SER A 878 -2.77 -42.11 -7.58
C SER A 878 -1.92 -41.13 -8.41
N LEU A 879 -2.51 -40.51 -9.43
CA LEU A 879 -1.86 -39.41 -10.17
C LEU A 879 -1.63 -38.19 -9.26
N ILE A 880 -2.59 -37.84 -8.41
CA ILE A 880 -2.43 -36.75 -7.43
C ILE A 880 -1.25 -37.03 -6.49
N LYS A 881 -1.13 -38.25 -5.94
CA LYS A 881 0.06 -38.67 -5.16
C LYS A 881 1.36 -38.52 -5.97
N GLN A 882 1.37 -38.94 -7.23
CA GLN A 882 2.56 -38.88 -8.08
C GLN A 882 3.03 -37.44 -8.33
N ILE A 883 2.12 -36.50 -8.66
CA ILE A 883 2.48 -35.10 -8.94
C ILE A 883 2.84 -34.33 -7.66
N THR A 884 2.15 -34.61 -6.54
CA THR A 884 2.41 -33.94 -5.26
C THR A 884 3.59 -34.53 -4.48
N ARG A 885 4.09 -35.71 -4.90
CA ARG A 885 5.10 -36.52 -4.20
C ARG A 885 6.28 -35.72 -3.64
N ARG A 886 6.84 -34.82 -4.45
CA ARG A 886 8.05 -34.03 -4.14
C ARG A 886 7.76 -32.65 -3.53
N MET A 887 6.50 -32.25 -3.42
CA MET A 887 6.10 -30.97 -2.83
C MET A 887 6.14 -31.09 -1.30
N SER A 888 6.56 -30.06 -0.56
CA SER A 888 6.59 -30.10 0.92
C SER A 888 5.19 -29.96 1.51
N PRO A 889 4.68 -30.88 2.37
CA PRO A 889 5.35 -32.05 2.94
C PRO A 889 5.47 -33.19 1.93
N ILE A 890 6.69 -33.71 1.80
CA ILE A 890 7.06 -34.77 0.85
C ILE A 890 6.26 -36.05 1.20
N ASP A 891 5.80 -36.76 0.17
CA ASP A 891 5.03 -38.01 0.27
C ASP A 891 3.79 -37.91 1.21
N PHE A 892 3.21 -36.71 1.41
CA PHE A 892 2.15 -36.46 2.41
C PHE A 892 0.95 -37.42 2.33
N LEU A 893 0.38 -37.61 1.13
CA LEU A 893 -0.74 -38.53 0.91
C LEU A 893 -0.36 -40.01 1.10
N GLN A 894 0.92 -40.37 0.95
CA GLN A 894 1.40 -41.73 1.24
C GLN A 894 1.42 -41.94 2.77
N GLY A 895 1.97 -40.99 3.52
CA GLY A 895 2.00 -41.02 4.99
C GLY A 895 0.63 -41.08 5.65
N LEU A 896 -0.41 -40.52 5.02
CA LEU A 896 -1.82 -40.69 5.46
C LEU A 896 -2.40 -42.08 5.15
N GLN A 897 -1.85 -42.81 4.19
CA GLN A 897 -2.35 -44.12 3.75
C GLN A 897 -1.62 -45.30 4.41
N ASP A 898 -0.32 -45.17 4.69
CA ASP A 898 0.52 -46.26 5.23
C ASP A 898 0.02 -46.88 6.55
N PRO A 899 -0.50 -46.12 7.54
CA PRO A 899 -1.03 -46.70 8.78
C PRO A 899 -2.20 -47.66 8.53
N LEU A 900 -2.97 -47.43 7.46
CA LEU A 900 -4.18 -48.19 7.11
C LEU A 900 -3.83 -49.49 6.37
N GLN A 901 -2.77 -49.49 5.57
CA GLN A 901 -2.27 -50.71 4.92
C GLN A 901 -1.59 -51.66 5.94
N ASN A 902 -0.93 -51.08 6.96
CA ASN A 902 -0.23 -51.85 7.98
C ASN A 902 -1.15 -52.41 9.08
N SER A 903 -2.25 -51.74 9.41
CA SER A 903 -3.24 -52.25 10.38
C SER A 903 -3.96 -53.53 9.91
N GLY A 904 -3.98 -53.81 8.60
CA GLY A 904 -4.46 -55.08 8.04
C GLY A 904 -3.46 -56.25 8.13
N ARG A 905 -2.20 -56.01 8.55
CA ARG A 905 -1.11 -57.01 8.53
C ARG A 905 -0.64 -57.50 9.91
N THR A 906 -1.13 -56.92 11.00
CA THR A 906 -0.71 -57.28 12.38
C THR A 906 -1.29 -58.59 12.90
N GLY A 907 -2.07 -59.33 12.10
CA GLY A 907 -2.62 -60.65 12.40
C GLY A 907 -1.67 -61.84 12.22
N LYS A 908 -0.35 -61.69 12.44
CA LYS A 908 0.64 -62.79 12.61
C LYS A 908 2.06 -62.26 12.89
N ARG A 909 2.43 -62.08 14.17
CA ARG A 909 3.85 -62.23 14.56
C ARG A 909 3.96 -62.94 15.90
N LYS A 910 4.73 -64.03 15.90
CA LYS A 910 4.88 -65.01 16.98
C LYS A 910 5.47 -64.32 18.23
N ARG A 911 4.90 -64.58 19.42
CA ARG A 911 5.60 -64.33 20.69
C ARG A 911 6.94 -65.06 20.65
N ARG A 912 8.05 -64.35 20.89
CA ARG A 912 9.27 -64.94 21.43
C ARG A 912 9.54 -64.24 22.76
N VAL A 913 9.53 -65.04 23.82
CA VAL A 913 9.94 -64.63 25.16
C VAL A 913 11.44 -64.76 25.21
N ASP A 914 12.12 -63.77 25.78
CA ASP A 914 13.43 -63.95 26.40
C ASP A 914 13.46 -63.13 27.71
N LEU A 915 14.22 -63.62 28.69
CA LEU A 915 14.13 -63.29 30.11
C LEU A 915 15.34 -62.49 30.62
N GLY A 916 15.14 -61.80 31.75
CA GLY A 916 16.20 -61.18 32.57
C GLY A 916 16.19 -59.65 32.52
N SER A 917 16.34 -58.92 33.63
CA SER A 917 16.39 -59.32 35.06
C SER A 917 16.12 -58.09 35.96
N SER A 918 15.50 -58.30 37.13
CA SER A 918 15.58 -57.53 38.41
C SER A 918 16.08 -56.06 38.42
N SER A 919 15.50 -55.11 39.19
CA SER A 919 14.93 -55.25 40.55
C SER A 919 13.99 -54.10 40.98
N GLN A 920 13.06 -54.43 41.91
CA GLN A 920 12.54 -53.67 43.10
C GLN A 920 12.39 -52.12 43.09
N ALA A 921 11.37 -51.49 43.68
CA ALA A 921 10.12 -51.94 44.34
C ALA A 921 9.13 -50.75 44.55
N ALA A 922 7.83 -51.05 44.76
CA ALA A 922 6.75 -50.32 45.48
C ALA A 922 6.59 -48.76 45.34
N SER A 923 5.40 -48.14 45.31
CA SER A 923 4.04 -48.56 45.68
C SER A 923 2.93 -47.81 44.89
N ARG A 924 1.65 -48.19 45.10
CA ARG A 924 0.42 -47.54 44.57
C ARG A 924 0.16 -46.21 45.33
N ALA A 925 -0.60 -45.19 44.87
CA ALA A 925 -1.53 -45.01 43.74
C ALA A 925 -1.49 -43.50 43.29
N THR A 926 -2.38 -42.87 42.49
CA THR A 926 -3.68 -43.23 41.85
C THR A 926 -3.92 -42.37 40.59
N GLY A 927 -4.87 -42.77 39.73
CA GLY A 927 -5.74 -41.92 38.89
C GLY A 927 -5.22 -40.68 38.14
N SER A 928 -4.85 -40.84 36.84
CA SER A 928 -4.88 -39.72 35.87
C SER A 928 -5.10 -40.22 34.45
N SER A 929 -6.16 -39.73 33.78
CA SER A 929 -6.46 -40.04 32.37
C SER A 929 -5.53 -39.24 31.46
N LYS A 930 -4.62 -39.93 30.75
CA LYS A 930 -3.58 -39.29 29.96
C LYS A 930 -4.08 -38.83 28.58
N LYS A 931 -3.99 -37.51 28.36
CA LYS A 931 -3.87 -36.90 27.03
C LYS A 931 -2.74 -37.57 26.24
N LEU A 932 -3.00 -37.96 24.99
CA LEU A 932 -1.96 -38.28 24.01
C LEU A 932 -1.35 -36.98 23.48
N LYS A 933 -0.08 -36.74 23.79
CA LYS A 933 0.73 -35.68 23.17
C LYS A 933 1.12 -36.13 21.76
N LEU A 934 0.79 -35.32 20.76
CA LEU A 934 1.50 -35.31 19.47
C LEU A 934 2.78 -34.48 19.63
N ASN A 935 3.91 -35.05 19.23
CA ASN A 935 5.18 -34.34 19.11
C ASN A 935 5.47 -34.11 17.62
N ILE A 936 5.73 -32.83 17.26
CA ILE A 936 6.29 -32.31 15.99
C ILE A 936 5.33 -32.28 14.78
#